data_AF-A0A1I2NS05-F1
#
_entry.id   AF-A0A1I2NS05-F1
#
_cell.length_a   1.000
_cell.length_b   1.000
_cell.length_c   1.000
_cell.angle_alpha   90.00
_cell.angle_beta   90.00
_cell.angle_gamma   90.00
#
_symmetry.space_group_name_H-M   'P 1'
#
loop_
_entity.id
_entity.type
_entity.pdbx_description
1 polymer ?
#
loop_
_entity_poly.entity_id
_entity_poly.type
_entity_poly.pdbx_seq_one_letter_code
_entity_poly.pdbx_strand_id
1 'polypeptide(L)'
;MEGNNYTIHRTRRIGLVLLAVISAMLLVLFTQSHKVKAAPNEAGYKQPTFEKVDQLEDVVEQGEIDQNVYNQYNAYYTANPYWVKYGSRYYYNQMTTAEKTFYNALYARCDAILNSTENCKILSSAYTVGTVFYNLGSFSEDPTEDAKIANEVALIFSLENPQFYFLNSGFTYGQYGTTQGFVAPNVYSAYVNGNTRSNVTAQFKAQLESWKNQASGYPTRMQRLRKLETLIDENVTYVSNDKDQSAVSAVLDKKSVCTGYAKTFEMISNAMGIDAVNVTSATHQWTLVKIGSKWYNVDATWDDDGTNDGVASGMSYFLVSDDNVKVNDQNGLHILESRWEANGVATVPTSSENYLDDIFSVSYYKNKYRDLYNAYRECEGAYLDHFVNFGMNEKRIASDKFNVNVYMGNYEDLRNAFGTRYASYYEHYITNGKDEGRDPLTVIDSAKVKKYNGVDYSLVYDPDYYMEHNPDVVAAFGNDYTAILRHFVDYGMREKRKGNSTFNVISYKNRYADLRNAYGNDLSKYYLHYINYGNKENRVTTGYENTIVNPRTVLNGVDYGLVFDANYYVNRYKDLYKAFGYDDEALLRHFVNYGMNEGRQASEKFDVAVYRSNYVDLRRAYGKDLKKYYIHYLNYGHREGREAA
;
A
#
# COMPACT_ATOMS: atom_id res chain seq x y z
N MET A 1 43.78 -41.64 24.54
CA MET A 1 45.13 -41.10 24.70
C MET A 1 45.28 -39.99 23.70
N GLU A 2 45.57 -38.77 24.20
CA GLU A 2 46.15 -37.59 23.52
C GLU A 2 45.43 -37.03 22.29
N GLY A 3 45.16 -35.74 22.13
CA GLY A 3 45.53 -34.54 22.88
C GLY A 3 45.13 -33.32 22.02
N ASN A 4 44.75 -32.22 22.69
CA ASN A 4 44.42 -30.91 22.11
C ASN A 4 45.54 -30.35 21.20
N ASN A 5 45.18 -29.58 20.16
CA ASN A 5 45.45 -28.13 20.17
C ASN A 5 44.97 -27.38 18.90
N TYR A 6 44.46 -26.18 19.16
CA TYR A 6 44.12 -25.11 18.24
C TYR A 6 45.32 -24.58 17.45
N THR A 7 45.11 -24.14 16.20
CA THR A 7 45.74 -22.91 15.68
C THR A 7 44.84 -22.23 14.64
N ILE A 8 44.66 -20.92 14.82
CA ILE A 8 43.90 -19.98 13.99
C ILE A 8 44.86 -19.35 12.97
N HIS A 9 44.43 -19.18 11.71
CA HIS A 9 44.81 -17.98 10.93
C HIS A 9 43.69 -17.56 9.96
N ARG A 10 43.32 -16.28 10.09
CA ARG A 10 42.44 -15.46 9.23
C ARG A 10 42.85 -15.55 7.76
N THR A 11 41.96 -15.33 6.78
CA THR A 11 41.56 -13.99 6.25
C THR A 11 40.51 -14.06 5.13
N ARG A 12 39.65 -13.02 5.11
CA ARG A 12 38.91 -12.39 3.97
C ARG A 12 37.48 -12.85 3.60
N ARG A 13 36.54 -12.04 4.11
CA ARG A 13 35.28 -11.51 3.53
C ARG A 13 35.15 -11.67 2.01
N ILE A 14 33.95 -12.00 1.53
CA ILE A 14 33.12 -11.26 0.54
C ILE A 14 31.73 -11.94 0.41
N GLY A 15 30.67 -11.14 0.56
CA GLY A 15 29.33 -11.21 -0.09
C GLY A 15 28.55 -12.53 -0.18
N LEU A 16 27.43 -12.61 0.55
CA LEU A 16 26.34 -13.56 0.31
C LEU A 16 25.01 -12.81 0.32
N VAL A 17 24.66 -12.21 -0.83
CA VAL A 17 23.28 -11.82 -1.19
C VAL A 17 23.15 -12.01 -2.71
N LEU A 18 22.00 -12.54 -3.14
CA LEU A 18 21.48 -12.64 -4.52
C LEU A 18 22.13 -13.66 -5.46
N LEU A 19 21.47 -14.81 -5.62
CA LEU A 19 21.16 -15.40 -6.93
C LEU A 19 20.16 -16.56 -6.76
N ALA A 20 18.87 -16.22 -6.77
CA ALA A 20 17.77 -17.17 -6.91
C ALA A 20 16.83 -16.68 -8.02
N VAL A 21 17.39 -16.48 -9.21
CA VAL A 21 16.65 -16.41 -10.47
C VAL A 21 17.53 -17.10 -11.50
N ILE A 22 16.92 -17.88 -12.39
CA ILE A 22 17.50 -18.76 -13.44
C ILE A 22 17.66 -20.22 -12.98
N SER A 23 16.56 -20.97 -13.06
CA SER A 23 16.51 -22.28 -13.73
C SER A 23 15.07 -22.82 -13.74
N ALA A 24 14.31 -22.45 -14.77
CA ALA A 24 13.18 -23.26 -15.29
C ALA A 24 12.75 -22.72 -16.67
N MET A 25 13.66 -22.71 -17.64
CA MET A 25 13.27 -22.87 -19.04
C MET A 25 13.28 -24.37 -19.33
N LEU A 26 12.18 -25.03 -18.95
CA LEU A 26 11.83 -26.35 -19.45
C LEU A 26 10.72 -26.12 -20.46
N LEU A 27 11.01 -26.51 -21.70
CA LEU A 27 10.14 -26.49 -22.86
C LEU A 27 8.83 -27.23 -22.51
N VAL A 28 7.80 -26.51 -22.10
CA VAL A 28 6.43 -27.02 -22.11
C VAL A 28 5.81 -26.51 -23.39
N LEU A 29 5.61 -27.41 -24.35
CA LEU A 29 4.68 -27.21 -25.45
C LEU A 29 3.27 -27.14 -24.84
N PHE A 30 2.89 -25.96 -24.37
CA PHE A 30 1.50 -25.67 -24.05
C PHE A 30 0.77 -25.52 -25.38
N THR A 31 -0.16 -26.42 -25.65
CA THR A 31 -1.28 -26.08 -26.53
C THR A 31 -2.12 -25.05 -25.78
N GLN A 32 -1.79 -23.76 -25.91
CA GLN A 32 -2.67 -22.71 -25.44
C GLN A 32 -3.96 -22.81 -26.24
N SER A 33 -5.07 -23.11 -25.57
CA SER A 33 -6.39 -22.87 -26.15
C SER A 33 -6.58 -21.36 -26.15
N HIS A 34 -6.49 -20.73 -27.33
CA HIS A 34 -6.87 -19.33 -27.43
C HIS A 34 -8.37 -19.20 -27.10
N LYS A 35 -8.67 -18.34 -26.14
CA LYS A 35 -10.04 -17.92 -25.85
C LYS A 35 -10.48 -17.01 -27.00
N VAL A 36 -11.78 -16.80 -27.11
CA VAL A 36 -12.30 -15.76 -27.99
C VAL A 36 -12.41 -14.51 -27.14
N LYS A 37 -11.89 -13.38 -27.65
CA LYS A 37 -12.13 -12.05 -27.09
C LYS A 37 -13.47 -11.53 -27.62
N ALA A 38 -14.19 -10.72 -26.83
CA ALA A 38 -15.33 -9.97 -27.35
C ALA A 38 -14.89 -9.05 -28.50
N ALA A 39 -15.42 -9.26 -29.71
CA ALA A 39 -15.16 -8.33 -30.79
C ALA A 39 -15.81 -6.97 -30.46
N PRO A 40 -15.22 -5.83 -30.90
CA PRO A 40 -15.76 -4.50 -30.61
C PRO A 40 -17.21 -4.25 -31.08
N ASN A 41 -17.79 -5.14 -31.89
CA ASN A 41 -19.16 -5.10 -32.38
C ASN A 41 -19.99 -6.32 -31.97
N GLU A 42 -19.42 -7.24 -31.18
CA GLU A 42 -20.10 -8.42 -30.64
C GLU A 42 -20.44 -8.17 -29.18
N ALA A 43 -21.52 -7.42 -28.94
CA ALA A 43 -22.08 -7.24 -27.61
C ALA A 43 -23.16 -8.30 -27.38
N GLY A 44 -23.01 -9.12 -26.34
CA GLY A 44 -23.87 -10.27 -26.12
C GLY A 44 -25.04 -10.03 -25.18
N TYR A 45 -25.23 -8.81 -24.67
CA TYR A 45 -26.36 -8.51 -23.79
C TYR A 45 -27.66 -8.50 -24.60
N LYS A 46 -28.66 -9.21 -24.08
CA LYS A 46 -29.99 -9.32 -24.67
C LYS A 46 -30.95 -8.47 -23.86
N GLN A 47 -31.62 -7.53 -24.52
CA GLN A 47 -32.66 -6.71 -23.91
C GLN A 47 -33.74 -7.59 -23.25
N PRO A 48 -34.31 -7.16 -22.12
CA PRO A 48 -35.38 -7.88 -21.48
C PRO A 48 -36.60 -7.96 -22.40
N THR A 49 -37.28 -9.12 -22.39
CA THR A 49 -38.50 -9.34 -23.17
C THR A 49 -39.69 -9.42 -22.23
N PHE A 50 -40.75 -8.69 -22.53
CA PHE A 50 -41.98 -8.67 -21.74
C PHE A 50 -43.12 -9.27 -22.55
N GLU A 51 -43.58 -10.47 -22.15
CA GLU A 51 -44.74 -11.14 -22.72
C GLU A 51 -46.00 -10.69 -21.95
N LYS A 52 -46.89 -9.97 -22.65
CA LYS A 52 -48.15 -9.50 -22.06
C LYS A 52 -49.20 -10.61 -22.10
N VAL A 53 -49.83 -10.82 -20.97
CA VAL A 53 -51.06 -11.58 -20.78
C VAL A 53 -52.15 -10.60 -20.36
N ASP A 54 -53.29 -10.57 -21.05
CA ASP A 54 -54.33 -9.58 -20.75
C ASP A 54 -54.99 -9.82 -19.38
N GLN A 55 -55.37 -11.06 -19.07
CA GLN A 55 -55.86 -11.47 -17.74
C GLN A 55 -55.16 -12.75 -17.30
N LEU A 56 -54.67 -12.78 -16.07
CA LEU A 56 -53.98 -13.94 -15.49
C LEU A 56 -54.86 -15.20 -15.55
N GLU A 57 -56.15 -15.02 -15.29
CA GLU A 57 -57.17 -16.07 -15.27
C GLU A 57 -57.32 -16.81 -16.61
N ASP A 58 -56.89 -16.21 -17.72
CA ASP A 58 -56.96 -16.82 -19.05
C ASP A 58 -55.85 -17.84 -19.29
N VAL A 59 -54.78 -17.81 -18.49
CA VAL A 59 -53.55 -18.60 -18.70
C VAL A 59 -53.12 -19.43 -17.49
N VAL A 60 -53.92 -19.44 -16.42
CA VAL A 60 -53.72 -20.27 -15.23
C VAL A 60 -54.95 -21.14 -14.96
N GLU A 61 -54.74 -22.36 -14.47
CA GLU A 61 -55.85 -23.20 -14.04
C GLU A 61 -56.48 -22.66 -12.74
N GLN A 62 -57.82 -22.77 -12.65
CA GLN A 62 -58.59 -22.26 -11.51
C GLN A 62 -58.17 -22.96 -10.20
N GLY A 63 -57.52 -22.21 -9.30
CA GLY A 63 -56.97 -22.72 -8.04
C GLY A 63 -55.44 -22.76 -7.96
N GLU A 64 -54.73 -22.50 -9.07
CA GLU A 64 -53.27 -22.42 -9.10
C GLU A 64 -52.70 -21.02 -8.82
N ILE A 65 -53.58 -20.02 -8.75
CA ILE A 65 -53.23 -18.64 -8.38
C ILE A 65 -52.72 -18.66 -6.94
N ASP A 66 -51.42 -18.40 -6.78
CA ASP A 66 -50.77 -18.38 -5.47
C ASP A 66 -51.14 -17.10 -4.70
N GLN A 67 -52.34 -17.11 -4.11
CA GLN A 67 -52.82 -16.03 -3.25
C GLN A 67 -52.02 -15.89 -1.95
N ASN A 68 -51.15 -16.84 -1.59
CA ASN A 68 -50.27 -16.69 -0.43
C ASN A 68 -49.11 -15.73 -0.71
N VAL A 69 -48.65 -15.64 -1.96
CA VAL A 69 -47.70 -14.59 -2.41
C VAL A 69 -48.37 -13.22 -2.39
N TYR A 70 -49.67 -13.14 -2.71
CA TYR A 70 -50.49 -11.92 -2.57
C TYR A 70 -50.53 -11.40 -1.12
N ASN A 71 -50.49 -12.24 -0.09
CA ASN A 71 -50.57 -11.77 1.31
C ASN A 71 -49.21 -11.33 1.90
N GLN A 72 -48.11 -11.40 1.14
CA GLN A 72 -46.77 -11.00 1.59
C GLN A 72 -46.42 -9.53 1.35
N TYR A 73 -47.40 -8.64 1.11
CA TYR A 73 -47.17 -7.18 1.08
C TYR A 73 -46.49 -6.61 2.34
N ASN A 74 -46.50 -7.37 3.46
CA ASN A 74 -45.87 -7.03 4.73
C ASN A 74 -44.68 -7.94 5.11
N ALA A 75 -44.17 -8.77 4.19
CA ALA A 75 -42.95 -9.51 4.46
C ALA A 75 -41.79 -8.51 4.50
N TYR A 76 -41.26 -8.25 5.71
CA TYR A 76 -39.98 -7.58 5.86
C TYR A 76 -38.97 -8.26 4.93
N TYR A 77 -38.13 -7.48 4.26
CA TYR A 77 -36.98 -8.00 3.55
C TYR A 77 -36.15 -8.88 4.50
N THR A 78 -36.34 -10.19 4.42
CA THR A 78 -35.58 -11.20 5.16
C THR A 78 -34.64 -11.88 4.20
N ALA A 79 -33.67 -11.14 3.68
CA ALA A 79 -32.71 -11.76 2.79
C ALA A 79 -31.88 -12.81 3.50
N ASN A 80 -31.69 -13.92 2.80
CA ASN A 80 -30.75 -14.96 3.18
C ASN A 80 -29.39 -14.30 3.51
N PRO A 81 -28.89 -14.41 4.75
CA PRO A 81 -27.67 -13.74 5.18
C PRO A 81 -26.44 -14.05 4.31
N TYR A 82 -26.45 -15.20 3.64
CA TYR A 82 -25.40 -15.56 2.71
C TYR A 82 -25.41 -14.70 1.43
N TRP A 83 -26.59 -14.45 0.85
CA TRP A 83 -26.72 -13.79 -0.46
C TRP A 83 -26.65 -12.27 -0.40
N VAL A 84 -26.99 -11.66 0.75
CA VAL A 84 -27.00 -10.20 0.92
C VAL A 84 -25.70 -9.54 0.45
N LYS A 85 -24.56 -10.17 0.70
CA LYS A 85 -23.25 -9.60 0.34
C LYS A 85 -22.94 -9.61 -1.16
N TYR A 86 -23.66 -10.40 -1.97
CA TYR A 86 -23.40 -10.55 -3.40
C TYR A 86 -24.30 -9.65 -4.27
N GLY A 87 -25.31 -9.01 -3.70
CA GLY A 87 -26.19 -8.11 -4.42
C GLY A 87 -25.89 -6.64 -4.11
N SER A 88 -26.55 -5.75 -4.86
CA SER A 88 -26.58 -4.32 -4.58
C SER A 88 -27.94 -3.89 -4.02
N ARG A 89 -27.96 -2.70 -3.43
CA ARG A 89 -29.19 -1.99 -3.02
C ARG A 89 -29.17 -0.54 -3.47
N TYR A 90 -28.28 -0.20 -4.38
CA TYR A 90 -28.06 1.16 -4.83
C TYR A 90 -29.33 1.76 -5.47
N TYR A 91 -29.92 1.06 -6.45
CA TYR A 91 -31.16 1.49 -7.11
C TYR A 91 -32.36 1.25 -6.22
N TYR A 92 -32.43 0.10 -5.52
CA TYR A 92 -33.46 -0.16 -4.51
C TYR A 92 -33.62 1.01 -3.52
N ASN A 93 -32.52 1.60 -3.06
CA ASN A 93 -32.59 2.68 -2.07
C ASN A 93 -33.26 3.96 -2.61
N GLN A 94 -33.26 4.15 -3.94
CA GLN A 94 -33.84 5.31 -4.62
C GLN A 94 -35.33 5.14 -4.95
N MET A 95 -35.83 3.90 -4.92
CA MET A 95 -37.23 3.58 -5.18
C MET A 95 -38.19 4.19 -4.13
N THR A 96 -39.40 4.50 -4.59
CA THR A 96 -40.56 4.85 -3.76
C THR A 96 -40.99 3.69 -2.86
N THR A 97 -41.85 3.95 -1.89
CA THR A 97 -42.38 2.90 -0.99
C THR A 97 -43.15 1.81 -1.74
N ALA A 98 -43.92 2.17 -2.78
CA ALA A 98 -44.70 1.20 -3.55
C ALA A 98 -43.79 0.30 -4.40
N GLU A 99 -42.80 0.88 -5.07
CA GLU A 99 -41.79 0.14 -5.83
C GLU A 99 -40.96 -0.78 -4.93
N LYS A 100 -40.53 -0.31 -3.74
CA LYS A 100 -39.83 -1.14 -2.75
C LYS A 100 -40.67 -2.33 -2.30
N THR A 101 -41.96 -2.11 -2.09
CA THR A 101 -42.90 -3.19 -1.73
C THR A 101 -42.95 -4.25 -2.82
N PHE A 102 -43.09 -3.84 -4.08
CA PHE A 102 -43.09 -4.77 -5.22
C PHE A 102 -41.74 -5.48 -5.40
N TYR A 103 -40.62 -4.76 -5.31
CA TYR A 103 -39.28 -5.33 -5.35
C TYR A 103 -39.08 -6.39 -4.26
N ASN A 104 -39.53 -6.12 -3.03
CA ASN A 104 -39.40 -7.06 -1.92
C ASN A 104 -40.25 -8.32 -2.14
N ALA A 105 -41.42 -8.20 -2.78
CA ALA A 105 -42.23 -9.34 -3.17
C ALA A 105 -41.55 -10.20 -4.25
N LEU A 106 -40.92 -9.57 -5.26
CA LEU A 106 -40.08 -10.26 -6.25
C LEU A 106 -38.94 -11.02 -5.57
N TYR A 107 -38.26 -10.37 -4.63
CA TYR A 107 -37.18 -10.98 -3.86
C TYR A 107 -37.66 -12.19 -3.08
N ALA A 108 -38.75 -12.06 -2.31
CA ALA A 108 -39.29 -13.13 -1.48
C ALA A 108 -39.65 -14.36 -2.34
N ARG A 109 -40.26 -14.16 -3.51
CA ARG A 109 -40.62 -15.27 -4.39
C ARG A 109 -39.38 -15.93 -5.00
N CYS A 110 -38.42 -15.15 -5.49
CA CYS A 110 -37.20 -15.71 -6.06
C CYS A 110 -36.34 -16.41 -5.00
N ASP A 111 -36.29 -15.90 -3.77
CA ASP A 111 -35.57 -16.52 -2.65
C ASP A 111 -36.24 -17.83 -2.20
N ALA A 112 -37.58 -17.90 -2.20
CA ALA A 112 -38.32 -19.14 -1.95
C ALA A 112 -38.00 -20.22 -2.99
N ILE A 113 -37.90 -19.84 -4.27
CA ILE A 113 -37.50 -20.75 -5.36
C ILE A 113 -36.02 -21.14 -5.25
N LEU A 114 -35.13 -20.20 -4.95
CA LEU A 114 -33.69 -20.45 -4.84
C LEU A 114 -33.34 -21.44 -3.71
N ASN A 115 -34.04 -21.35 -2.59
CA ASN A 115 -33.77 -22.12 -1.37
C ASN A 115 -34.70 -23.34 -1.17
N SER A 116 -35.43 -23.75 -2.21
CA SER A 116 -36.29 -24.93 -2.17
C SER A 116 -36.01 -25.89 -3.32
N THR A 117 -36.59 -27.10 -3.22
CA THR A 117 -36.64 -28.08 -4.31
C THR A 117 -37.94 -28.00 -5.11
N GLU A 118 -38.71 -26.90 -4.96
CA GLU A 118 -39.93 -26.63 -5.73
C GLU A 118 -39.58 -26.53 -7.23
N ASN A 119 -40.37 -27.16 -8.09
CA ASN A 119 -40.21 -26.97 -9.52
C ASN A 119 -40.85 -25.65 -9.96
N CYS A 120 -40.22 -24.95 -10.91
CA CYS A 120 -40.82 -23.78 -11.54
C CYS A 120 -42.07 -24.16 -12.33
N LYS A 121 -43.05 -23.25 -12.37
CA LYS A 121 -44.34 -23.47 -13.03
C LYS A 121 -44.32 -22.91 -14.44
N ILE A 122 -45.25 -23.36 -15.29
CA ILE A 122 -45.47 -22.76 -16.61
C ILE A 122 -46.56 -21.69 -16.46
N LEU A 123 -46.34 -20.54 -17.08
CA LEU A 123 -47.35 -19.49 -17.25
C LEU A 123 -47.29 -19.02 -18.71
N SER A 124 -48.42 -19.05 -19.40
CA SER A 124 -48.45 -18.87 -20.86
C SER A 124 -47.45 -19.82 -21.55
N SER A 125 -46.44 -19.28 -22.22
CA SER A 125 -45.43 -20.02 -22.97
C SER A 125 -44.11 -20.23 -22.22
N ALA A 126 -43.97 -19.70 -21.00
CA ALA A 126 -42.70 -19.62 -20.29
C ALA A 126 -42.70 -20.38 -18.95
N TYR A 127 -41.55 -20.94 -18.58
CA TYR A 127 -41.30 -21.34 -17.21
C TYR A 127 -41.05 -20.10 -16.35
N THR A 128 -41.66 -20.02 -15.18
CA THR A 128 -41.58 -18.85 -14.30
C THR A 128 -41.35 -19.25 -12.85
N VAL A 129 -40.90 -18.29 -12.06
CA VAL A 129 -40.93 -18.42 -10.60
C VAL A 129 -42.35 -18.39 -10.04
N GLY A 130 -43.39 -18.17 -10.83
CA GLY A 130 -44.73 -17.85 -10.39
C GLY A 130 -45.00 -16.34 -10.40
N THR A 131 -46.25 -15.96 -10.14
CA THR A 131 -46.73 -14.58 -10.24
C THR A 131 -46.42 -13.77 -8.99
N VAL A 132 -45.97 -12.53 -9.17
CA VAL A 132 -45.80 -11.53 -8.12
C VAL A 132 -46.69 -10.34 -8.45
N PHE A 133 -47.61 -10.03 -7.55
CA PHE A 133 -48.58 -8.97 -7.77
C PHE A 133 -48.07 -7.61 -7.31
N TYR A 134 -48.57 -6.54 -7.95
CA TYR A 134 -48.30 -5.17 -7.58
C TYR A 134 -49.58 -4.31 -7.62
N ASN A 135 -49.57 -3.25 -6.81
CA ASN A 135 -50.52 -2.15 -6.91
C ASN A 135 -49.73 -0.84 -6.71
N LEU A 136 -49.48 -0.13 -7.81
CA LEU A 136 -48.68 1.10 -7.82
C LEU A 136 -49.56 2.37 -7.82
N GLY A 137 -50.88 2.20 -7.71
CA GLY A 137 -51.82 3.29 -7.42
C GLY A 137 -52.69 3.77 -8.58
N SER A 138 -52.61 3.20 -9.80
CA SER A 138 -53.39 3.70 -10.94
C SER A 138 -54.13 2.64 -11.77
N PHE A 139 -54.88 1.74 -11.11
CA PHE A 139 -55.72 0.78 -11.83
C PHE A 139 -57.06 1.32 -12.39
N SER A 140 -57.17 2.61 -12.70
CA SER A 140 -58.41 3.14 -13.31
C SER A 140 -58.30 4.33 -14.27
N GLU A 141 -57.14 4.68 -14.85
CA GLU A 141 -57.11 5.66 -15.96
C GLU A 141 -56.17 5.28 -17.13
N ASP A 142 -55.02 4.62 -16.92
CA ASP A 142 -54.25 3.95 -17.97
C ASP A 142 -53.34 2.85 -17.37
N PRO A 143 -53.73 1.55 -17.42
CA PRO A 143 -52.96 0.46 -16.81
C PRO A 143 -51.61 0.20 -17.48
N THR A 144 -51.27 0.88 -18.59
CA THR A 144 -49.97 0.73 -19.24
C THR A 144 -48.84 1.43 -18.50
N GLU A 145 -49.11 2.47 -17.71
CA GLU A 145 -48.04 3.21 -17.00
C GLU A 145 -47.52 2.45 -15.77
N ASP A 146 -48.42 1.93 -14.93
CA ASP A 146 -48.06 1.07 -13.80
C ASP A 146 -47.29 -0.18 -14.28
N ALA A 147 -47.65 -0.74 -15.44
CA ALA A 147 -46.93 -1.86 -16.04
C ALA A 147 -45.52 -1.49 -16.49
N LYS A 148 -45.28 -0.28 -17.02
CA LYS A 148 -43.92 0.19 -17.36
C LYS A 148 -43.06 0.32 -16.10
N ILE A 149 -43.59 0.93 -15.05
CA ILE A 149 -42.86 1.08 -13.77
C ILE A 149 -42.54 -0.31 -13.19
N ALA A 150 -43.52 -1.22 -13.16
CA ALA A 150 -43.29 -2.58 -12.70
C ALA A 150 -42.24 -3.33 -13.55
N ASN A 151 -42.26 -3.16 -14.87
CA ASN A 151 -41.26 -3.75 -15.76
C ASN A 151 -39.85 -3.20 -15.49
N GLU A 152 -39.70 -1.90 -15.24
CA GLU A 152 -38.42 -1.30 -14.84
C GLU A 152 -37.95 -1.81 -13.47
N VAL A 153 -38.83 -1.89 -12.47
CA VAL A 153 -38.49 -2.47 -11.16
C VAL A 153 -38.04 -3.92 -11.30
N ALA A 154 -38.72 -4.73 -12.13
CA ALA A 154 -38.37 -6.13 -12.37
C ALA A 154 -37.03 -6.29 -13.09
N LEU A 155 -36.72 -5.40 -14.03
CA LEU A 155 -35.42 -5.34 -14.69
C LEU A 155 -34.30 -5.00 -13.69
N ILE A 156 -34.45 -3.90 -12.95
CA ILE A 156 -33.48 -3.46 -11.92
C ILE A 156 -33.28 -4.56 -10.89
N PHE A 157 -34.36 -5.20 -10.45
CA PHE A 157 -34.33 -6.37 -9.56
C PHE A 157 -33.44 -7.49 -10.12
N SER A 158 -33.55 -7.81 -11.42
CA SER A 158 -32.74 -8.86 -12.04
C SER A 158 -31.25 -8.52 -12.14
N LEU A 159 -30.91 -7.23 -12.16
CA LEU A 159 -29.54 -6.72 -12.20
C LEU A 159 -28.92 -6.66 -10.80
N GLU A 160 -29.61 -6.08 -9.81
CA GLU A 160 -29.11 -5.98 -8.41
C GLU A 160 -29.12 -7.33 -7.66
N ASN A 161 -29.82 -8.34 -8.18
CA ASN A 161 -29.90 -9.68 -7.58
C ASN A 161 -29.39 -10.81 -8.52
N PRO A 162 -28.12 -10.77 -8.94
CA PRO A 162 -27.53 -11.76 -9.84
C PRO A 162 -27.42 -13.17 -9.21
N GLN A 163 -27.64 -13.32 -7.90
CA GLN A 163 -27.77 -14.63 -7.25
C GLN A 163 -28.98 -15.43 -7.72
N PHE A 164 -30.00 -14.78 -8.27
CA PHE A 164 -31.12 -15.45 -8.93
C PHE A 164 -30.73 -15.87 -10.36
N TYR A 165 -29.61 -16.59 -10.46
CA TYR A 165 -28.96 -16.99 -11.70
C TYR A 165 -29.84 -17.81 -12.64
N PHE A 166 -30.93 -18.37 -12.11
CA PHE A 166 -31.87 -19.18 -12.86
C PHE A 166 -32.86 -18.35 -13.69
N LEU A 167 -32.98 -17.06 -13.42
CA LEU A 167 -33.80 -16.14 -14.20
C LEU A 167 -33.16 -15.86 -15.56
N ASN A 168 -33.98 -15.89 -16.62
CA ASN A 168 -33.57 -15.42 -17.94
C ASN A 168 -34.00 -13.96 -18.15
N SER A 169 -33.80 -13.40 -19.35
CA SER A 169 -34.15 -12.00 -19.66
C SER A 169 -35.66 -11.79 -19.92
N GLY A 170 -36.49 -12.81 -19.74
CA GLY A 170 -37.93 -12.76 -19.98
C GLY A 170 -38.76 -12.49 -18.74
N PHE A 171 -39.88 -11.80 -18.93
CA PHE A 171 -40.91 -11.56 -17.94
C PHE A 171 -42.27 -11.79 -18.56
N THR A 172 -43.17 -12.48 -17.85
CA THR A 172 -44.58 -12.55 -18.20
C THR A 172 -45.33 -11.56 -17.31
N TYR A 173 -46.13 -10.66 -17.86
CA TYR A 173 -46.83 -9.65 -17.08
C TYR A 173 -48.27 -9.48 -17.55
N GLY A 174 -49.12 -8.92 -16.70
CA GLY A 174 -50.53 -8.77 -17.04
C GLY A 174 -51.35 -8.21 -15.90
N GLN A 175 -52.66 -8.37 -16.02
CA GLN A 175 -53.61 -7.96 -14.99
C GLN A 175 -54.24 -9.18 -14.30
N TYR A 176 -54.70 -8.95 -13.07
CA TYR A 176 -55.58 -9.86 -12.35
C TYR A 176 -56.79 -9.07 -11.86
N GLY A 177 -57.95 -9.39 -12.42
CA GLY A 177 -59.13 -8.52 -12.33
C GLY A 177 -58.86 -7.09 -12.81
N THR A 178 -59.56 -6.12 -12.21
CA THR A 178 -59.52 -4.71 -12.66
C THR A 178 -58.59 -3.82 -11.85
N THR A 179 -58.10 -4.27 -10.69
CA THR A 179 -57.42 -3.42 -9.71
C THR A 179 -55.96 -3.81 -9.47
N GLN A 180 -55.42 -4.78 -10.21
CA GLN A 180 -54.13 -5.36 -9.89
C GLN A 180 -53.37 -5.84 -11.12
N GLY A 181 -52.05 -5.70 -11.06
CA GLY A 181 -51.12 -6.19 -12.06
C GLY A 181 -50.23 -7.26 -11.47
N PHE A 182 -49.61 -8.05 -12.34
CA PHE A 182 -48.62 -9.05 -11.94
C PHE A 182 -47.43 -9.03 -12.88
N VAL A 183 -46.29 -9.47 -12.35
CA VAL A 183 -45.09 -9.84 -13.11
C VAL A 183 -44.64 -11.22 -12.63
N ALA A 184 -44.27 -12.08 -13.57
CA ALA A 184 -43.68 -13.38 -13.32
C ALA A 184 -42.32 -13.45 -14.04
N PRO A 185 -41.19 -13.37 -13.30
CA PRO A 185 -39.87 -13.59 -13.86
C PRO A 185 -39.73 -14.96 -14.51
N ASN A 186 -39.24 -15.01 -15.74
CA ASN A 186 -39.08 -16.25 -16.50
C ASN A 186 -37.75 -16.94 -16.13
N VAL A 187 -37.73 -18.27 -16.27
CA VAL A 187 -36.67 -19.16 -15.80
C VAL A 187 -36.08 -19.93 -16.98
N TYR A 188 -34.75 -20.10 -17.02
CA TYR A 188 -34.14 -21.00 -17.99
C TYR A 188 -34.63 -22.44 -17.78
N SER A 189 -34.94 -23.14 -18.88
CA SER A 189 -35.40 -24.53 -18.84
C SER A 189 -34.47 -25.46 -18.03
N ALA A 190 -33.16 -25.20 -18.07
CA ALA A 190 -32.15 -25.91 -17.29
C ALA A 190 -32.34 -25.87 -15.77
N TYR A 191 -33.07 -24.89 -15.24
CA TYR A 191 -33.23 -24.64 -13.79
C TYR A 191 -34.67 -24.78 -13.29
N VAL A 192 -35.56 -25.30 -14.14
CA VAL A 192 -36.96 -25.58 -13.77
C VAL A 192 -37.03 -26.61 -12.64
N ASN A 193 -36.22 -27.66 -12.71
CA ASN A 193 -36.18 -28.71 -11.71
C ASN A 193 -35.51 -28.22 -10.42
N GLY A 194 -36.22 -28.25 -9.29
CA GLY A 194 -35.73 -27.70 -8.03
C GLY A 194 -34.54 -28.45 -7.43
N ASN A 195 -34.43 -29.77 -7.63
CA ASN A 195 -33.25 -30.53 -7.19
C ASN A 195 -32.00 -30.14 -7.99
N THR A 196 -32.14 -29.97 -9.30
CA THR A 196 -31.06 -29.51 -10.19
C THR A 196 -30.60 -28.12 -9.77
N ARG A 197 -31.54 -27.19 -9.58
CA ARG A 197 -31.25 -25.83 -9.12
C ARG A 197 -30.57 -25.84 -7.74
N SER A 198 -31.03 -26.63 -6.78
CA SER A 198 -30.38 -26.76 -5.47
C SER A 198 -28.91 -27.20 -5.57
N ASN A 199 -28.62 -28.21 -6.41
CA ASN A 199 -27.25 -28.68 -6.65
C ASN A 199 -26.37 -27.61 -7.31
N VAL A 200 -26.88 -26.93 -8.33
CA VAL A 200 -26.17 -25.84 -9.02
C VAL A 200 -25.93 -24.68 -8.05
N THR A 201 -26.90 -24.34 -7.20
CA THR A 201 -26.74 -23.32 -6.16
C THR A 201 -25.57 -23.65 -5.23
N ALA A 202 -25.42 -24.90 -4.79
CA ALA A 202 -24.30 -25.30 -3.94
C ALA A 202 -22.94 -25.13 -4.64
N GLN A 203 -22.84 -25.53 -5.92
CA GLN A 203 -21.62 -25.36 -6.72
C GLN A 203 -21.29 -23.89 -6.97
N PHE A 204 -22.31 -23.09 -7.31
CA PHE A 204 -22.17 -21.66 -7.55
C PHE A 204 -21.66 -20.93 -6.31
N LYS A 205 -22.23 -21.22 -5.13
CA LYS A 205 -21.74 -20.71 -3.84
C LYS A 205 -20.27 -21.05 -3.60
N ALA A 206 -19.88 -22.31 -3.80
CA ALA A 206 -18.51 -22.75 -3.57
C ALA A 206 -17.51 -22.01 -4.48
N GLN A 207 -17.84 -21.83 -5.75
CA GLN A 207 -16.97 -21.16 -6.71
C GLN A 207 -16.89 -19.64 -6.46
N LEU A 208 -18.02 -18.98 -6.13
CA LEU A 208 -18.04 -17.57 -5.75
C LEU A 208 -17.17 -17.30 -4.52
N GLU A 209 -17.24 -18.14 -3.48
CA GLU A 209 -16.37 -18.01 -2.31
C GLU A 209 -14.89 -18.22 -2.65
N SER A 210 -14.58 -19.19 -3.52
CA SER A 210 -13.22 -19.43 -3.99
C SER A 210 -12.62 -18.19 -4.66
N TRP A 211 -13.33 -17.60 -5.63
CA TRP A 211 -12.85 -16.40 -6.32
C TRP A 211 -12.80 -15.18 -5.42
N LYS A 212 -13.83 -14.96 -4.58
CA LYS A 212 -13.85 -13.89 -3.58
C LYS A 212 -12.67 -13.98 -2.62
N ASN A 213 -12.34 -15.17 -2.11
CA ASN A 213 -11.23 -15.35 -1.16
C ASN A 213 -9.87 -15.11 -1.81
N GLN A 214 -9.68 -15.51 -3.07
CA GLN A 214 -8.46 -15.24 -3.83
C GLN A 214 -8.25 -13.73 -4.05
N ALA A 215 -9.30 -13.02 -4.47
CA ALA A 215 -9.25 -11.57 -4.66
C ALA A 215 -9.09 -10.81 -3.33
N SER A 216 -9.80 -11.21 -2.27
CA SER A 216 -9.74 -10.59 -0.94
C SER A 216 -8.39 -10.69 -0.24
N GLY A 217 -7.49 -11.56 -0.72
CA GLY A 217 -6.13 -11.70 -0.19
C GLY A 217 -5.26 -10.46 -0.38
N TYR A 218 -5.69 -9.51 -1.21
CA TYR A 218 -4.96 -8.28 -1.50
C TYR A 218 -5.36 -7.12 -0.57
N PRO A 219 -4.41 -6.24 -0.19
CA PRO A 219 -4.65 -5.28 0.87
C PRO A 219 -5.55 -4.11 0.44
N THR A 220 -5.39 -3.59 -0.78
CA THR A 220 -6.16 -2.42 -1.26
C THR A 220 -7.35 -2.81 -2.12
N ARG A 221 -8.37 -1.96 -2.22
CA ARG A 221 -9.55 -2.21 -3.08
C ARG A 221 -9.17 -2.43 -4.53
N MET A 222 -8.29 -1.58 -5.07
CA MET A 222 -7.84 -1.68 -6.46
C MET A 222 -7.14 -3.00 -6.75
N GLN A 223 -6.25 -3.48 -5.87
CA GLN A 223 -5.61 -4.79 -6.07
C GLN A 223 -6.63 -5.95 -6.03
N ARG A 224 -7.64 -5.86 -5.17
CA ARG A 224 -8.72 -6.87 -5.10
C ARG A 224 -9.53 -6.90 -6.40
N LEU A 225 -9.94 -5.73 -6.89
CA LEU A 225 -10.70 -5.60 -8.13
C LEU A 225 -9.90 -6.07 -9.34
N ARG A 226 -8.63 -5.69 -9.44
CA ARG A 226 -7.75 -6.14 -10.51
C ARG A 226 -7.56 -7.65 -10.47
N LYS A 227 -7.36 -8.23 -9.28
CA LYS A 227 -7.28 -9.69 -9.13
C LYS A 227 -8.57 -10.39 -9.53
N LEU A 228 -9.73 -9.80 -9.22
CA LEU A 228 -11.03 -10.33 -9.64
C LEU A 228 -11.17 -10.33 -11.16
N GLU A 229 -10.81 -9.23 -11.81
CA GLU A 229 -10.80 -9.12 -13.28
C GLU A 229 -9.94 -10.22 -13.91
N THR A 230 -8.68 -10.37 -13.48
CA THR A 230 -7.79 -11.44 -13.96
C THR A 230 -8.39 -12.83 -13.72
N LEU A 231 -9.08 -13.05 -12.59
CA LEU A 231 -9.71 -14.35 -12.32
C LEU A 231 -10.86 -14.65 -13.30
N ILE A 232 -11.65 -13.64 -13.66
CA ILE A 232 -12.74 -13.80 -14.63
C ILE A 232 -12.14 -14.03 -16.01
N ASP A 233 -11.20 -13.17 -16.42
CA ASP A 233 -10.53 -13.28 -17.71
C ASP A 233 -9.91 -14.68 -17.90
N GLU A 234 -9.02 -15.10 -17.01
CA GLU A 234 -8.29 -16.36 -17.18
C GLU A 234 -9.18 -17.63 -17.14
N ASN A 235 -10.41 -17.51 -16.64
CA ASN A 235 -11.30 -18.65 -16.46
C ASN A 235 -12.55 -18.65 -17.34
N VAL A 236 -12.89 -17.57 -18.03
CA VAL A 236 -14.15 -17.46 -18.76
C VAL A 236 -13.88 -17.20 -20.23
N THR A 237 -14.38 -18.05 -21.11
CA THR A 237 -14.29 -17.83 -22.57
C THR A 237 -15.49 -17.03 -23.05
N TYR A 238 -15.25 -15.97 -23.82
CA TYR A 238 -16.33 -15.19 -24.44
C TYR A 238 -17.04 -16.01 -25.53
N VAL A 239 -18.27 -16.43 -25.27
CA VAL A 239 -19.10 -17.19 -26.22
C VAL A 239 -20.57 -17.14 -25.83
N SER A 240 -21.44 -16.94 -26.83
CA SER A 240 -22.88 -17.02 -26.63
C SER A 240 -23.35 -18.45 -26.35
N ASN A 241 -24.30 -18.60 -25.44
CA ASN A 241 -24.95 -19.85 -25.09
C ASN A 241 -26.34 -19.60 -24.46
N ASP A 242 -27.10 -20.67 -24.23
CA ASP A 242 -28.50 -20.56 -23.77
C ASP A 242 -28.67 -19.84 -22.42
N LYS A 243 -27.61 -19.73 -21.60
CA LYS A 243 -27.66 -19.17 -20.23
C LYS A 243 -26.72 -17.98 -20.06
N ASP A 244 -26.23 -17.43 -21.17
CA ASP A 244 -25.18 -16.41 -21.23
C ASP A 244 -25.57 -15.06 -20.60
N GLN A 245 -26.86 -14.83 -20.30
CA GLN A 245 -27.33 -13.65 -19.57
C GLN A 245 -27.29 -13.80 -18.03
N SER A 246 -26.64 -14.84 -17.53
CA SER A 246 -26.56 -15.18 -16.11
C SER A 246 -25.12 -15.34 -15.62
N ALA A 247 -24.85 -14.93 -14.38
CA ALA A 247 -23.55 -15.09 -13.74
C ALA A 247 -23.07 -16.55 -13.68
N VAL A 248 -23.99 -17.52 -13.61
CA VAL A 248 -23.63 -18.94 -13.56
C VAL A 248 -22.91 -19.43 -14.83
N SER A 249 -23.19 -18.80 -15.99
CA SER A 249 -22.52 -19.15 -17.25
C SER A 249 -21.03 -18.79 -17.23
N ALA A 250 -20.67 -17.68 -16.58
CA ALA A 250 -19.28 -17.31 -16.34
C ALA A 250 -18.67 -18.17 -15.20
N VAL A 251 -19.35 -18.26 -14.06
CA VAL A 251 -18.77 -18.86 -12.85
C VAL A 251 -18.65 -20.38 -12.93
N LEU A 252 -19.62 -21.09 -13.51
CA LEU A 252 -19.60 -22.56 -13.58
C LEU A 252 -19.35 -23.07 -15.00
N ASP A 253 -20.08 -22.55 -16.01
CA ASP A 253 -19.95 -23.05 -17.38
C ASP A 253 -18.64 -22.58 -18.05
N LYS A 254 -17.97 -21.57 -17.48
CA LYS A 254 -16.74 -20.95 -17.99
C LYS A 254 -16.88 -20.40 -19.41
N LYS A 255 -18.11 -20.10 -19.81
CA LYS A 255 -18.51 -19.72 -21.17
C LYS A 255 -19.66 -18.73 -21.06
N SER A 256 -19.45 -17.50 -21.46
CA SER A 256 -20.42 -16.42 -21.24
C SER A 256 -20.25 -15.29 -22.24
N VAL A 257 -21.21 -14.37 -22.26
CA VAL A 257 -21.06 -13.03 -22.84
C VAL A 257 -20.96 -11.97 -21.74
N CYS A 258 -20.92 -10.69 -22.13
CA CYS A 258 -20.72 -9.54 -21.25
C CYS A 258 -21.59 -9.56 -19.99
N THR A 259 -22.85 -9.99 -20.11
CA THR A 259 -23.78 -10.10 -18.98
C THR A 259 -23.28 -11.01 -17.85
N GLY A 260 -22.77 -12.20 -18.16
CA GLY A 260 -22.24 -13.10 -17.13
C GLY A 260 -20.91 -12.62 -16.55
N TYR A 261 -20.06 -11.95 -17.33
CA TYR A 261 -18.85 -11.29 -16.84
C TYR A 261 -19.21 -10.19 -15.84
N ALA A 262 -20.05 -9.23 -16.26
CA ALA A 262 -20.47 -8.07 -15.46
C ALA A 262 -21.22 -8.49 -14.18
N LYS A 263 -22.16 -9.44 -14.25
CA LYS A 263 -22.86 -9.96 -13.05
C LYS A 263 -21.90 -10.65 -12.09
N THR A 264 -20.92 -11.39 -12.60
CA THR A 264 -19.90 -12.01 -11.73
C THR A 264 -19.00 -10.98 -11.07
N PHE A 265 -18.59 -9.96 -11.82
CA PHE A 265 -17.76 -8.88 -11.32
C PHE A 265 -18.48 -8.06 -10.23
N GLU A 266 -19.75 -7.68 -10.47
CA GLU A 266 -20.62 -7.05 -9.47
C GLU A 266 -20.71 -7.90 -8.20
N MET A 267 -21.07 -9.18 -8.36
CA MET A 267 -21.27 -10.09 -7.23
C MET A 267 -20.07 -10.14 -6.31
N ILE A 268 -18.89 -10.42 -6.87
CA ILE A 268 -17.70 -10.64 -6.06
C ILE A 268 -17.17 -9.31 -5.53
N SER A 269 -17.28 -8.20 -6.28
CA SER A 269 -16.94 -6.85 -5.78
C SER A 269 -17.74 -6.49 -4.52
N ASN A 270 -19.08 -6.64 -4.59
CA ASN A 270 -19.97 -6.40 -3.44
C ASN A 270 -19.60 -7.31 -2.26
N ALA A 271 -19.30 -8.60 -2.52
CA ALA A 271 -18.92 -9.55 -1.47
C ALA A 271 -17.56 -9.24 -0.82
N MET A 272 -16.71 -8.45 -1.48
CA MET A 272 -15.46 -7.91 -0.94
C MET A 272 -15.66 -6.57 -0.20
N GLY A 273 -16.89 -6.08 -0.09
CA GLY A 273 -17.23 -4.80 0.53
C GLY A 273 -16.90 -3.60 -0.35
N ILE A 274 -16.95 -3.78 -1.67
CA ILE A 274 -16.74 -2.73 -2.66
C ILE A 274 -18.03 -2.59 -3.46
N ASP A 275 -18.74 -1.48 -3.27
CA ASP A 275 -20.03 -1.26 -3.91
C ASP A 275 -19.86 -1.30 -5.44
N ALA A 276 -20.64 -2.16 -6.08
CA ALA A 276 -20.68 -2.34 -7.52
C ALA A 276 -22.13 -2.49 -7.98
N VAL A 277 -22.43 -1.96 -9.17
CA VAL A 277 -23.73 -2.09 -9.83
C VAL A 277 -23.54 -2.33 -11.32
N ASN A 278 -24.41 -3.11 -11.93
CA ASN A 278 -24.42 -3.26 -13.38
C ASN A 278 -25.29 -2.21 -14.06
N VAL A 279 -24.83 -1.79 -15.24
CA VAL A 279 -25.52 -0.87 -16.15
C VAL A 279 -25.50 -1.45 -17.55
N THR A 280 -26.42 -0.96 -18.38
CA THR A 280 -26.67 -1.51 -19.71
C THR A 280 -26.75 -0.41 -20.77
N SER A 281 -26.33 -0.77 -21.98
CA SER A 281 -26.70 -0.11 -23.22
C SER A 281 -27.72 -0.97 -23.97
N ALA A 282 -28.05 -0.60 -25.21
CA ALA A 282 -28.93 -1.40 -26.06
C ALA A 282 -28.44 -2.86 -26.24
N THR A 283 -27.13 -3.09 -26.24
CA THR A 283 -26.55 -4.38 -26.61
C THR A 283 -25.44 -4.85 -25.66
N HIS A 284 -25.02 -4.03 -24.71
CA HIS A 284 -23.89 -4.33 -23.81
C HIS A 284 -24.26 -4.16 -22.34
N GLN A 285 -23.57 -4.88 -21.47
CA GLN A 285 -23.69 -4.74 -20.01
C GLN A 285 -22.29 -4.72 -19.39
N TRP A 286 -22.03 -3.74 -18.53
CA TRP A 286 -20.78 -3.60 -17.78
C TRP A 286 -21.06 -3.17 -16.34
N THR A 287 -20.00 -3.00 -15.54
CA THR A 287 -20.10 -2.71 -14.11
C THR A 287 -19.60 -1.30 -13.78
N LEU A 288 -20.30 -0.60 -12.89
CA LEU A 288 -19.79 0.58 -12.20
C LEU A 288 -19.31 0.17 -10.81
N VAL A 289 -18.16 0.67 -10.39
CA VAL A 289 -17.56 0.38 -9.08
C VAL A 289 -17.30 1.67 -8.31
N LYS A 290 -17.69 1.70 -7.05
CA LYS A 290 -17.47 2.84 -6.17
C LYS A 290 -16.11 2.75 -5.47
N ILE A 291 -15.29 3.78 -5.65
CA ILE A 291 -14.05 3.95 -4.89
C ILE A 291 -14.00 5.36 -4.30
N GLY A 292 -13.90 5.43 -2.97
CA GLY A 292 -14.06 6.68 -2.24
C GLY A 292 -15.48 7.23 -2.41
N SER A 293 -15.59 8.47 -2.88
CA SER A 293 -16.87 9.13 -3.18
C SER A 293 -17.33 8.99 -4.63
N LYS A 294 -16.51 8.39 -5.52
CA LYS A 294 -16.71 8.38 -6.98
C LYS A 294 -17.00 6.98 -7.50
N TRP A 295 -17.76 6.89 -8.59
CA TRP A 295 -18.00 5.66 -9.35
C TRP A 295 -17.10 5.62 -10.60
N TYR A 296 -16.67 4.44 -11.01
CA TYR A 296 -15.83 4.25 -12.21
C TYR A 296 -16.35 3.07 -13.03
N ASN A 297 -16.19 3.16 -14.35
CA ASN A 297 -16.51 2.06 -15.25
C ASN A 297 -15.48 0.93 -15.11
N VAL A 298 -15.97 -0.31 -15.09
CA VAL A 298 -15.20 -1.55 -15.22
C VAL A 298 -15.89 -2.44 -16.25
N ASP A 299 -15.17 -2.81 -17.31
CA ASP A 299 -15.62 -3.84 -18.25
C ASP A 299 -14.60 -4.97 -18.39
N ALA A 300 -14.75 -5.97 -17.52
CA ALA A 300 -13.96 -7.19 -17.53
C ALA A 300 -14.11 -8.01 -18.83
N THR A 301 -15.11 -7.74 -19.65
CA THR A 301 -15.34 -8.44 -20.92
C THR A 301 -14.44 -7.90 -22.02
N TRP A 302 -14.28 -6.58 -22.11
CA TRP A 302 -13.49 -5.93 -23.16
C TRP A 302 -12.01 -5.81 -22.79
N ASP A 303 -11.70 -5.85 -21.50
CA ASP A 303 -10.35 -6.06 -20.99
C ASP A 303 -9.92 -7.54 -21.08
N ASP A 304 -10.81 -8.51 -21.33
CA ASP A 304 -10.42 -9.88 -21.73
C ASP A 304 -9.58 -9.81 -23.03
N ASP A 305 -8.34 -10.27 -22.98
CA ASP A 305 -7.43 -10.21 -24.11
C ASP A 305 -7.55 -11.42 -25.06
N GLY A 306 -8.42 -12.37 -24.73
CA GLY A 306 -8.67 -13.59 -25.48
C GLY A 306 -7.57 -14.64 -25.31
N THR A 307 -6.65 -14.47 -24.36
CA THR A 307 -5.58 -15.41 -24.09
C THR A 307 -5.72 -16.03 -22.70
N ASN A 308 -5.11 -17.20 -22.52
CA ASN A 308 -4.99 -17.88 -21.22
C ASN A 308 -3.52 -18.22 -21.05
N ASP A 309 -2.73 -17.15 -20.98
CA ASP A 309 -1.27 -17.21 -20.93
C ASP A 309 -0.74 -16.81 -19.55
N GLY A 310 -1.63 -16.50 -18.59
CA GLY A 310 -1.25 -16.00 -17.28
C GLY A 310 -0.66 -14.59 -17.33
N VAL A 311 -0.80 -13.90 -18.46
CA VAL A 311 -0.47 -12.49 -18.65
C VAL A 311 -1.74 -11.68 -18.41
N ALA A 312 -1.54 -10.44 -17.99
CA ALA A 312 -2.60 -9.54 -17.58
C ALA A 312 -3.62 -9.25 -18.69
N SER A 313 -4.89 -9.25 -18.31
CA SER A 313 -5.99 -8.61 -19.04
C SER A 313 -5.59 -7.22 -19.53
N GLY A 314 -6.26 -6.74 -20.59
CA GLY A 314 -6.32 -5.32 -20.94
C GLY A 314 -6.61 -4.43 -19.72
N MET A 315 -6.34 -3.15 -19.85
CA MET A 315 -6.59 -2.17 -18.78
C MET A 315 -7.33 -0.94 -19.28
N SER A 316 -7.84 -1.00 -20.51
CA SER A 316 -8.51 0.12 -21.17
C SER A 316 -9.89 0.37 -20.57
N TYR A 317 -10.47 -0.59 -19.87
CA TYR A 317 -11.78 -0.48 -19.27
C TYR A 317 -11.76 -0.64 -17.74
N PHE A 318 -10.59 -0.71 -17.10
CA PHE A 318 -10.46 -0.89 -15.66
C PHE A 318 -10.42 0.44 -14.88
N LEU A 319 -11.48 0.73 -14.13
CA LEU A 319 -11.63 1.91 -13.26
C LEU A 319 -11.47 3.25 -14.01
N VAL A 320 -12.10 3.31 -15.18
CA VAL A 320 -12.05 4.45 -16.09
C VAL A 320 -13.24 5.39 -15.92
N SER A 321 -13.06 6.66 -16.26
CA SER A 321 -14.14 7.65 -16.24
C SER A 321 -15.14 7.46 -17.39
N ASP A 322 -16.25 8.18 -17.36
CA ASP A 322 -17.29 8.08 -18.40
C ASP A 322 -16.84 8.70 -19.74
N ASP A 323 -16.01 9.74 -19.69
CA ASP A 323 -15.42 10.33 -20.89
C ASP A 323 -14.43 9.36 -21.54
N ASN A 324 -13.56 8.74 -20.74
CA ASN A 324 -12.53 7.85 -21.27
C ASN A 324 -13.10 6.51 -21.74
N VAL A 325 -14.13 5.96 -21.08
CA VAL A 325 -14.77 4.74 -21.59
C VAL A 325 -15.36 4.95 -23.00
N LYS A 326 -15.94 6.12 -23.26
CA LYS A 326 -16.47 6.50 -24.59
C LYS A 326 -15.35 6.75 -25.61
N VAL A 327 -14.21 7.29 -25.19
CA VAL A 327 -13.04 7.44 -26.07
C VAL A 327 -12.46 6.08 -26.46
N ASN A 328 -12.40 5.15 -25.51
CA ASN A 328 -11.88 3.80 -25.76
C ASN A 328 -12.86 2.99 -26.63
N ASP A 329 -14.16 3.16 -26.42
CA ASP A 329 -15.21 2.52 -27.21
C ASP A 329 -15.56 3.30 -28.48
N GLN A 330 -14.84 2.98 -29.56
CA GLN A 330 -15.05 3.57 -30.88
C GLN A 330 -16.42 3.24 -31.52
N ASN A 331 -17.16 2.25 -30.99
CA ASN A 331 -18.43 1.78 -31.54
C ASN A 331 -19.66 2.25 -30.74
N GLY A 332 -19.47 2.93 -29.61
CA GLY A 332 -20.55 3.52 -28.83
C GLY A 332 -21.45 2.50 -28.12
N LEU A 333 -20.89 1.37 -27.69
CA LEU A 333 -21.58 0.32 -26.95
C LEU A 333 -21.64 0.59 -25.43
N HIS A 334 -20.82 1.51 -24.91
CA HIS A 334 -20.84 2.02 -23.54
C HIS A 334 -21.63 3.32 -23.41
N ILE A 335 -22.74 3.42 -24.15
CA ILE A 335 -23.71 4.52 -24.01
C ILE A 335 -24.81 4.04 -23.08
N LEU A 336 -24.91 4.67 -21.90
CA LEU A 336 -25.96 4.37 -20.92
C LEU A 336 -27.36 4.53 -21.54
N GLU A 337 -28.23 3.56 -21.32
CA GLU A 337 -29.65 3.74 -21.63
C GLU A 337 -30.27 4.87 -20.80
N SER A 338 -31.22 5.61 -21.39
CA SER A 338 -31.94 6.72 -20.72
C SER A 338 -32.64 6.30 -19.44
N ARG A 339 -32.98 5.01 -19.28
CA ARG A 339 -33.55 4.45 -18.04
C ARG A 339 -32.67 4.69 -16.83
N TRP A 340 -31.35 4.74 -17.02
CA TRP A 340 -30.41 4.94 -15.93
C TRP A 340 -30.48 6.38 -15.43
N GLU A 341 -30.58 7.36 -16.33
CA GLU A 341 -30.72 8.78 -15.98
C GLU A 341 -31.96 9.04 -15.10
N ALA A 342 -33.07 8.36 -15.38
CA ALA A 342 -34.33 8.49 -14.65
C ALA A 342 -34.32 7.86 -13.25
N ASN A 343 -33.48 6.84 -13.01
CA ASN A 343 -33.40 6.11 -11.74
C ASN A 343 -32.24 6.55 -10.83
N GLY A 344 -31.67 7.73 -11.11
CA GLY A 344 -30.56 8.30 -10.35
C GLY A 344 -29.29 7.43 -10.42
N VAL A 345 -28.66 7.38 -11.60
CA VAL A 345 -27.40 6.64 -11.80
C VAL A 345 -26.39 6.95 -10.71
N ALA A 346 -25.63 5.92 -10.33
CA ALA A 346 -24.30 6.06 -9.79
C ALA A 346 -23.50 7.01 -10.70
N THR A 347 -23.40 8.28 -10.31
CA THR A 347 -22.76 9.29 -11.16
C THR A 347 -21.26 9.02 -11.22
N VAL A 348 -20.83 8.54 -12.39
CA VAL A 348 -19.42 8.44 -12.78
C VAL A 348 -18.90 9.86 -13.02
N PRO A 349 -17.63 10.19 -12.71
CA PRO A 349 -17.04 11.44 -13.13
C PRO A 349 -17.16 11.63 -14.63
N THR A 350 -17.78 12.73 -15.04
CA THR A 350 -17.76 13.25 -16.43
C THR A 350 -16.47 14.02 -16.72
N SER A 351 -15.44 13.80 -15.92
CA SER A 351 -14.08 14.30 -16.16
C SER A 351 -13.29 13.21 -16.87
N SER A 352 -12.28 13.58 -17.65
CA SER A 352 -11.34 12.64 -18.26
C SER A 352 -10.34 12.02 -17.25
N GLU A 353 -10.61 12.09 -15.95
CA GLU A 353 -9.72 11.58 -14.89
C GLU A 353 -10.12 10.15 -14.52
N ASN A 354 -9.29 9.16 -14.89
CA ASN A 354 -9.43 7.80 -14.39
C ASN A 354 -8.92 7.69 -12.96
N TYR A 355 -9.33 6.64 -12.27
CA TYR A 355 -8.89 6.38 -10.89
C TYR A 355 -7.36 6.26 -10.75
N LEU A 356 -6.69 5.69 -11.75
CA LEU A 356 -5.26 5.36 -11.70
C LEU A 356 -4.33 6.49 -12.14
N ASP A 357 -4.84 7.52 -12.82
CA ASP A 357 -4.01 8.51 -13.56
C ASP A 357 -2.98 9.23 -12.69
N ASP A 358 -3.28 9.42 -11.40
CA ASP A 358 -2.39 10.10 -10.47
C ASP A 358 -1.26 9.21 -9.95
N ILE A 359 -1.44 7.89 -9.93
CA ILE A 359 -0.44 6.95 -9.36
C ILE A 359 0.21 6.02 -10.38
N PHE A 360 -0.38 5.87 -11.57
CA PHE A 360 0.09 4.95 -12.59
C PHE A 360 -0.13 5.52 -14.00
N SER A 361 0.92 5.43 -14.82
CA SER A 361 0.88 5.66 -16.25
C SER A 361 1.72 4.58 -16.93
N VAL A 362 1.12 3.82 -17.85
CA VAL A 362 1.81 2.76 -18.59
C VAL A 362 3.06 3.32 -19.27
N SER A 363 2.91 4.42 -20.01
CA SER A 363 4.02 5.09 -20.70
C SER A 363 5.12 5.53 -19.75
N TYR A 364 4.77 6.13 -18.61
CA TYR A 364 5.77 6.55 -17.61
C TYR A 364 6.50 5.34 -17.02
N TYR A 365 5.75 4.33 -16.57
CA TYR A 365 6.28 3.15 -15.89
C TYR A 365 7.17 2.32 -16.82
N LYS A 366 6.71 2.07 -18.05
CA LYS A 366 7.46 1.42 -19.13
C LYS A 366 8.78 2.12 -19.43
N ASN A 367 8.74 3.45 -19.58
CA ASN A 367 9.95 4.22 -19.92
C ASN A 367 10.95 4.30 -18.76
N LYS A 368 10.45 4.30 -17.51
CA LYS A 368 11.29 4.40 -16.32
C LYS A 368 11.99 3.09 -15.96
N TYR A 369 11.34 1.94 -16.14
CA TYR A 369 11.85 0.64 -15.69
C TYR A 369 12.16 -0.29 -16.87
N ARG A 370 13.45 -0.29 -17.27
CA ARG A 370 13.93 -1.05 -18.43
C ARG A 370 13.76 -2.57 -18.28
N ASP A 371 13.84 -3.08 -17.06
CA ASP A 371 13.58 -4.48 -16.73
C ASP A 371 12.16 -4.90 -17.14
N LEU A 372 11.16 -4.03 -16.92
CA LEU A 372 9.78 -4.30 -17.29
C LEU A 372 9.57 -4.23 -18.80
N TYR A 373 10.20 -3.27 -19.50
CA TYR A 373 10.19 -3.25 -20.97
C TYR A 373 10.77 -4.54 -21.56
N ASN A 374 11.85 -5.04 -20.96
CA ASN A 374 12.49 -6.28 -21.35
C ASN A 374 11.65 -7.54 -21.02
N ALA A 375 10.69 -7.45 -20.09
CA ALA A 375 9.76 -8.52 -19.78
C ALA A 375 8.48 -8.47 -20.62
N TYR A 376 7.84 -7.30 -20.74
CA TYR A 376 6.44 -7.18 -21.18
C TYR A 376 6.25 -6.53 -22.54
N ARG A 377 7.28 -5.85 -23.08
CA ARG A 377 7.19 -5.13 -24.38
C ARG A 377 5.99 -4.18 -24.42
N GLU A 378 5.01 -4.45 -25.29
CA GLU A 378 3.83 -3.61 -25.55
C GLU A 378 2.58 -4.09 -24.80
N CYS A 379 2.68 -5.13 -23.95
CA CYS A 379 1.54 -5.60 -23.16
C CYS A 379 1.27 -4.63 -22.00
N GLU A 380 0.36 -3.66 -22.22
CA GLU A 380 0.03 -2.61 -21.25
C GLU A 380 -0.51 -3.17 -19.92
N GLY A 381 -1.41 -4.15 -20.00
CA GLY A 381 -1.97 -4.84 -18.84
C GLY A 381 -0.88 -5.40 -17.91
N ALA A 382 0.19 -5.96 -18.47
CA ALA A 382 1.26 -6.57 -17.68
C ALA A 382 2.04 -5.54 -16.84
N TYR A 383 2.11 -4.28 -17.29
CA TYR A 383 2.68 -3.19 -16.49
C TYR A 383 1.79 -2.84 -15.31
N LEU A 384 0.47 -2.79 -15.52
CA LEU A 384 -0.47 -2.55 -14.43
C LEU A 384 -0.39 -3.71 -13.42
N ASP A 385 -0.48 -4.95 -13.88
CA ASP A 385 -0.39 -6.12 -13.01
C ASP A 385 0.93 -6.18 -12.23
N HIS A 386 2.05 -5.89 -12.88
CA HIS A 386 3.32 -5.78 -12.17
C HIS A 386 3.26 -4.69 -11.11
N PHE A 387 2.76 -3.51 -11.43
CA PHE A 387 2.66 -2.41 -10.48
C PHE A 387 1.78 -2.77 -9.27
N VAL A 388 0.61 -3.33 -9.53
CA VAL A 388 -0.40 -3.74 -8.55
C VAL A 388 0.12 -4.87 -7.66
N ASN A 389 0.77 -5.88 -8.22
CA ASN A 389 1.20 -7.07 -7.48
C ASN A 389 2.57 -6.89 -6.80
N PHE A 390 3.47 -6.12 -7.39
CA PHE A 390 4.86 -6.01 -6.96
C PHE A 390 5.32 -4.56 -6.80
N GLY A 391 5.11 -3.72 -7.82
CA GLY A 391 5.66 -2.37 -7.90
C GLY A 391 5.30 -1.47 -6.71
N MET A 392 4.08 -1.56 -6.20
CA MET A 392 3.67 -0.82 -5.00
C MET A 392 4.49 -1.20 -3.77
N ASN A 393 4.73 -2.49 -3.55
CA ASN A 393 5.54 -3.01 -2.43
C ASN A 393 7.04 -2.75 -2.61
N GLU A 394 7.50 -2.69 -3.86
CA GLU A 394 8.85 -2.26 -4.22
C GLU A 394 9.04 -0.73 -4.14
N LYS A 395 7.97 0.02 -3.82
CA LYS A 395 7.95 1.48 -3.79
C LYS A 395 8.34 2.12 -5.13
N ARG A 396 8.02 1.45 -6.25
CA ARG A 396 8.27 1.98 -7.59
C ARG A 396 7.34 3.15 -7.89
N ILE A 397 7.92 4.23 -8.38
CA ILE A 397 7.22 5.42 -8.86
C ILE A 397 6.69 5.13 -10.28
N ALA A 398 5.36 5.06 -10.44
CA ALA A 398 4.72 4.69 -11.71
C ALA A 398 3.97 5.83 -12.42
N SER A 399 4.00 7.03 -11.85
CA SER A 399 3.51 8.27 -12.45
C SER A 399 4.45 9.42 -12.09
N ASP A 400 4.47 10.48 -12.88
CA ASP A 400 5.11 11.75 -12.54
C ASP A 400 4.31 12.59 -11.54
N LYS A 401 3.06 12.21 -11.27
CA LYS A 401 2.15 12.88 -10.34
C LYS A 401 2.21 12.35 -8.90
N PHE A 402 2.86 11.20 -8.66
CA PHE A 402 2.93 10.59 -7.33
C PHE A 402 4.28 9.91 -7.05
N ASN A 403 4.96 10.33 -5.98
CA ASN A 403 6.16 9.66 -5.46
C ASN A 403 5.91 9.12 -4.05
N VAL A 404 5.69 7.82 -3.93
CA VAL A 404 5.40 7.16 -2.64
C VAL A 404 6.46 7.41 -1.57
N ASN A 405 7.74 7.55 -1.95
CA ASN A 405 8.82 7.77 -0.98
C ASN A 405 8.76 9.18 -0.38
N VAL A 406 8.37 10.17 -1.18
CA VAL A 406 8.12 11.55 -0.71
C VAL A 406 6.84 11.57 0.13
N TYR A 407 5.75 11.02 -0.39
CA TYR A 407 4.47 11.00 0.31
C TYR A 407 4.55 10.32 1.68
N MET A 408 5.18 9.14 1.76
CA MET A 408 5.43 8.46 3.04
C MET A 408 6.35 9.27 3.96
N GLY A 409 7.37 9.94 3.43
CA GLY A 409 8.30 10.77 4.21
C GLY A 409 7.65 12.04 4.78
N ASN A 410 6.72 12.63 4.05
CA ASN A 410 6.03 13.86 4.44
C ASN A 410 5.10 13.68 5.64
N TYR A 411 4.44 12.52 5.75
CA TYR A 411 3.27 12.37 6.61
C TYR A 411 3.46 11.29 7.69
N GLU A 412 3.78 11.73 8.92
CA GLU A 412 4.01 10.84 10.07
C GLU A 412 2.76 10.05 10.47
N ASP A 413 1.57 10.66 10.36
CA ASP A 413 0.30 10.00 10.61
C ASP A 413 0.10 8.78 9.68
N LEU A 414 0.48 8.89 8.40
CA LEU A 414 0.42 7.77 7.47
C LEU A 414 1.47 6.70 7.78
N ARG A 415 2.67 7.09 8.23
CA ARG A 415 3.69 6.13 8.74
C ARG A 415 3.19 5.35 9.94
N ASN A 416 2.54 6.02 10.88
CA ASN A 416 1.95 5.38 12.05
C ASN A 416 0.76 4.48 11.66
N ALA A 417 -0.05 4.90 10.70
CA ALA A 417 -1.21 4.12 10.25
C ALA A 417 -0.80 2.89 9.41
N PHE A 418 0.09 3.05 8.43
CA PHE A 418 0.34 2.03 7.41
C PHE A 418 1.62 1.24 7.63
N GLY A 419 2.66 1.85 8.20
CA GLY A 419 3.96 1.21 8.38
C GLY A 419 4.54 0.73 7.05
N THR A 420 4.83 -0.57 6.95
CA THR A 420 5.39 -1.20 5.74
C THR A 420 4.34 -1.63 4.72
N ARG A 421 3.05 -1.31 4.93
CA ARG A 421 1.97 -1.59 3.98
C ARG A 421 1.99 -0.56 2.85
N TYR A 422 3.00 -0.64 1.97
CA TYR A 422 3.28 0.39 0.98
C TYR A 422 2.12 0.64 0.01
N ALA A 423 1.38 -0.41 -0.40
CA ALA A 423 0.19 -0.28 -1.23
C ALA A 423 -0.88 0.67 -0.62
N SER A 424 -1.00 0.72 0.71
CA SER A 424 -1.95 1.61 1.39
C SER A 424 -1.65 3.10 1.20
N TYR A 425 -0.39 3.49 0.94
CA TYR A 425 -0.07 4.89 0.65
C TYR A 425 -0.59 5.32 -0.71
N TYR A 426 -0.54 4.43 -1.71
CA TYR A 426 -1.10 4.69 -3.04
C TYR A 426 -2.62 4.81 -2.98
N GLU A 427 -3.29 3.83 -2.34
CA GLU A 427 -4.75 3.88 -2.15
C GLU A 427 -5.17 5.12 -1.36
N HIS A 428 -4.47 5.44 -0.26
CA HIS A 428 -4.78 6.63 0.52
C HIS A 428 -4.70 7.92 -0.30
N TYR A 429 -3.65 8.08 -1.12
CA TYR A 429 -3.47 9.31 -1.89
C TYR A 429 -4.64 9.56 -2.86
N ILE A 430 -5.04 8.53 -3.61
CA ILE A 430 -6.11 8.63 -4.61
C ILE A 430 -7.51 8.67 -4.00
N THR A 431 -7.72 8.13 -2.79
CA THR A 431 -9.05 8.16 -2.15
C THR A 431 -9.26 9.34 -1.21
N ASN A 432 -8.19 9.89 -0.62
CA ASN A 432 -8.29 10.99 0.37
C ASN A 432 -7.18 12.04 0.21
N GLY A 433 -5.94 11.60 0.00
CA GLY A 433 -4.77 12.48 0.08
C GLY A 433 -4.80 13.68 -0.86
N LYS A 434 -5.30 13.51 -2.09
CA LYS A 434 -5.49 14.61 -3.05
C LYS A 434 -6.50 15.64 -2.53
N ASP A 435 -7.64 15.17 -2.03
CA ASP A 435 -8.71 16.02 -1.49
C ASP A 435 -8.31 16.69 -0.17
N GLU A 436 -7.43 16.06 0.62
CA GLU A 436 -6.79 16.63 1.81
C GLU A 436 -5.72 17.68 1.48
N GLY A 437 -5.38 17.88 0.20
CA GLY A 437 -4.34 18.82 -0.22
C GLY A 437 -2.92 18.34 0.09
N ARG A 438 -2.70 17.04 0.26
CA ARG A 438 -1.38 16.48 0.55
C ARG A 438 -0.48 16.48 -0.70
N ASP A 439 0.77 16.88 -0.52
CA ASP A 439 1.80 16.92 -1.56
C ASP A 439 2.55 15.57 -1.66
N PRO A 440 2.49 14.88 -2.80
CA PRO A 440 3.19 13.61 -3.02
C PRO A 440 4.50 13.75 -3.80
N LEU A 441 4.92 14.95 -4.19
CA LEU A 441 6.06 15.20 -5.08
C LEU A 441 7.17 15.99 -4.41
N THR A 442 6.84 16.91 -3.52
CA THR A 442 7.82 17.77 -2.85
C THR A 442 7.94 17.45 -1.37
N VAL A 443 9.16 17.48 -0.83
CA VAL A 443 9.36 17.37 0.62
C VAL A 443 8.90 18.68 1.26
N ILE A 444 7.89 18.59 2.12
CA ILE A 444 7.32 19.76 2.81
C ILE A 444 8.17 20.13 4.04
N ASP A 445 8.25 21.43 4.35
CA ASP A 445 9.09 21.91 5.47
C ASP A 445 8.69 21.33 6.83
N SER A 446 7.39 21.07 7.05
CA SER A 446 6.91 20.46 8.29
C SER A 446 7.42 19.02 8.49
N ALA A 447 7.80 18.33 7.41
CA ALA A 447 8.40 17.01 7.49
C ALA A 447 9.85 17.08 8.00
N LYS A 448 10.57 18.19 7.79
CA LYS A 448 11.97 18.38 8.18
C LYS A 448 12.12 18.61 9.69
N VAL A 449 11.77 17.59 10.48
CA VAL A 449 11.68 17.69 11.94
C VAL A 449 13.04 17.97 12.58
N LYS A 450 13.01 18.85 13.61
CA LYS A 450 14.17 19.23 14.42
C LYS A 450 13.95 18.96 15.92
N LYS A 451 12.75 18.49 16.29
CA LYS A 451 12.36 18.20 17.67
C LYS A 451 12.16 16.71 17.88
N TYR A 452 12.74 16.18 18.96
CA TYR A 452 12.60 14.78 19.33
C TYR A 452 12.54 14.64 20.86
N ASN A 453 11.56 13.90 21.38
CA ASN A 453 11.31 13.75 22.82
C ASN A 453 11.27 15.08 23.59
N GLY A 454 10.64 16.11 23.01
CA GLY A 454 10.49 17.44 23.62
C GLY A 454 11.73 18.34 23.55
N VAL A 455 12.85 17.86 23.00
CA VAL A 455 14.08 18.63 22.84
C VAL A 455 14.19 19.18 21.42
N ASP A 456 14.53 20.46 21.27
CA ASP A 456 14.81 21.12 20.00
C ASP A 456 16.30 21.06 19.67
N TYR A 457 16.65 20.31 18.62
CA TYR A 457 18.03 20.07 18.20
C TYR A 457 18.51 21.08 17.15
N SER A 458 17.74 22.10 16.78
CA SER A 458 18.07 23.04 15.69
C SER A 458 19.44 23.73 15.82
N LEU A 459 19.96 23.87 17.04
CA LEU A 459 21.29 24.45 17.28
C LEU A 459 22.46 23.53 16.88
N VAL A 460 22.21 22.22 16.80
CA VAL A 460 23.25 21.20 16.52
C VAL A 460 22.88 20.25 15.38
N TYR A 461 21.69 20.41 14.79
CA TYR A 461 21.14 19.54 13.77
C TYR A 461 20.43 20.38 12.70
N ASP A 462 20.84 20.17 11.47
CA ASP A 462 20.13 20.61 10.28
C ASP A 462 19.82 19.37 9.43
N PRO A 463 18.54 19.09 9.13
CA PRO A 463 18.15 17.85 8.46
C PRO A 463 18.83 17.66 7.10
N ASP A 464 18.90 18.72 6.29
CA ASP A 464 19.45 18.66 4.94
C ASP A 464 20.97 18.46 5.00
N TYR A 465 21.67 19.19 5.88
CA TYR A 465 23.10 18.98 6.16
C TYR A 465 23.38 17.55 6.61
N TYR A 466 22.60 17.03 7.56
CA TYR A 466 22.83 15.71 8.13
C TYR A 466 22.63 14.62 7.08
N MET A 467 21.60 14.72 6.25
CA MET A 467 21.37 13.78 5.15
C MET A 467 22.49 13.82 4.10
N GLU A 468 22.92 15.02 3.70
CA GLU A 468 24.01 15.22 2.73
C GLU A 468 25.32 14.56 3.20
N HIS A 469 25.63 14.62 4.49
CA HIS A 469 26.87 14.11 5.06
C HIS A 469 26.79 12.66 5.56
N ASN A 470 25.61 12.05 5.56
CA ASN A 470 25.38 10.71 6.09
C ASN A 470 24.57 9.85 5.11
N PRO A 471 25.13 9.50 3.94
CA PRO A 471 24.43 8.75 2.90
C PRO A 471 24.00 7.34 3.35
N ASP A 472 24.66 6.76 4.35
CA ASP A 472 24.27 5.49 4.97
C ASP A 472 22.93 5.61 5.72
N VAL A 473 22.66 6.75 6.35
CA VAL A 473 21.39 7.03 7.04
C VAL A 473 20.28 7.26 6.04
N VAL A 474 20.56 7.99 4.96
CA VAL A 474 19.61 8.18 3.84
C VAL A 474 19.29 6.86 3.16
N ALA A 475 20.29 5.98 2.96
CA ALA A 475 20.06 4.65 2.42
C ALA A 475 19.15 3.78 3.31
N ALA A 476 19.23 3.95 4.64
CA ALA A 476 18.42 3.20 5.60
C ALA A 476 16.98 3.74 5.72
N PHE A 477 16.80 5.06 5.73
CA PHE A 477 15.51 5.69 6.10
C PHE A 477 14.85 6.50 4.97
N GLY A 478 15.53 6.70 3.85
CA GLY A 478 15.02 7.50 2.72
C GLY A 478 14.71 8.93 3.16
N ASN A 479 13.45 9.34 3.01
CA ASN A 479 12.94 10.67 3.37
C ASN A 479 12.14 10.65 4.69
N ASP A 480 12.28 9.63 5.54
CA ASP A 480 11.67 9.64 6.88
C ASP A 480 12.50 10.51 7.83
N TYR A 481 12.29 11.81 7.75
CA TYR A 481 12.97 12.81 8.57
C TYR A 481 12.81 12.57 10.08
N THR A 482 11.70 11.96 10.53
CA THR A 482 11.51 11.55 11.93
C THR A 482 12.47 10.43 12.32
N ALA A 483 12.61 9.41 11.47
CA ALA A 483 13.60 8.36 11.67
C ALA A 483 15.05 8.86 11.59
N ILE A 484 15.34 9.81 10.70
CA ILE A 484 16.68 10.40 10.54
C ILE A 484 17.07 11.22 11.78
N LEU A 485 16.17 12.08 12.29
CA LEU A 485 16.43 12.82 13.54
C LEU A 485 16.63 11.87 14.72
N ARG A 486 15.77 10.85 14.84
CA ARG A 486 15.93 9.81 15.86
C ARG A 486 17.29 9.12 15.75
N HIS A 487 17.75 8.77 14.54
CA HIS A 487 19.09 8.22 14.34
C HIS A 487 20.19 9.18 14.82
N PHE A 488 20.10 10.48 14.49
CA PHE A 488 21.08 11.46 14.96
C PHE A 488 21.17 11.50 16.49
N VAL A 489 20.02 11.53 17.18
CA VAL A 489 19.96 11.56 18.65
C VAL A 489 20.43 10.25 19.25
N ASP A 490 19.90 9.13 18.75
CA ASP A 490 20.12 7.80 19.33
C ASP A 490 21.48 7.22 18.97
N TYR A 491 22.16 7.67 17.92
CA TYR A 491 23.44 7.12 17.49
C TYR A 491 24.42 8.20 17.06
N GLY A 492 24.00 9.10 16.15
CA GLY A 492 24.90 10.04 15.49
C GLY A 492 25.73 10.92 16.44
N MET A 493 25.14 11.39 17.54
CA MET A 493 25.85 12.17 18.56
C MET A 493 27.03 11.40 19.17
N ARG A 494 26.85 10.12 19.49
CA ARG A 494 27.90 9.27 20.08
C ARG A 494 28.94 8.84 19.04
N GLU A 495 28.53 8.74 17.78
CA GLU A 495 29.38 8.43 16.65
C GLU A 495 30.20 9.62 16.14
N LYS A 496 30.10 10.79 16.79
CA LYS A 496 30.80 12.04 16.41
C LYS A 496 30.33 12.60 15.05
N ARG A 497 29.15 12.22 14.55
CA ARG A 497 28.61 12.75 13.30
C ARG A 497 28.23 14.22 13.49
N LYS A 498 28.57 15.06 12.51
CA LYS A 498 28.18 16.48 12.50
C LYS A 498 26.73 16.60 12.08
N GLY A 499 25.91 17.21 12.94
CA GLY A 499 24.50 17.46 12.66
C GLY A 499 24.25 18.73 11.86
N ASN A 500 25.15 19.72 11.93
CA ASN A 500 25.13 20.93 11.10
C ASN A 500 26.56 21.46 10.86
N SER A 501 26.68 22.54 10.10
CA SER A 501 27.97 23.16 9.76
C SER A 501 28.57 24.03 10.87
N THR A 502 27.78 24.46 11.84
CA THR A 502 28.16 25.44 12.87
C THR A 502 28.53 24.82 14.21
N PHE A 503 28.24 23.53 14.43
CA PHE A 503 28.57 22.81 15.67
C PHE A 503 29.45 21.59 15.42
N ASN A 504 30.65 21.57 16.01
CA ASN A 504 31.52 20.40 16.03
C ASN A 504 31.77 19.95 17.48
N VAL A 505 31.24 18.79 17.85
CA VAL A 505 31.36 18.25 19.22
C VAL A 505 32.81 18.03 19.66
N ILE A 506 33.71 17.72 18.72
CA ILE A 506 35.14 17.53 19.04
C ILE A 506 35.78 18.87 19.39
N SER A 507 35.55 19.91 18.58
CA SER A 507 36.04 21.26 18.86
C SER A 507 35.48 21.79 20.18
N TYR A 508 34.17 21.60 20.40
CA TYR A 508 33.50 22.03 21.61
C TYR A 508 34.05 21.32 22.86
N LYS A 509 34.26 20.00 22.80
CA LYS A 509 34.90 19.22 23.86
C LYS A 509 36.33 19.70 24.12
N ASN A 510 37.13 19.87 23.08
CA ASN A 510 38.54 20.23 23.22
C ASN A 510 38.74 21.67 23.72
N ARG A 511 37.80 22.57 23.44
CA ARG A 511 37.85 23.96 23.90
C ARG A 511 37.55 24.10 25.40
N TYR A 512 36.62 23.32 25.94
CA TYR A 512 36.04 23.56 27.26
C TYR A 512 36.46 22.53 28.32
N ALA A 513 37.43 22.89 29.15
CA ALA A 513 37.98 22.05 30.21
C ALA A 513 36.95 21.71 31.31
N ASP A 514 36.08 22.65 31.63
CA ASP A 514 34.96 22.45 32.56
C ASP A 514 34.03 21.31 32.09
N LEU A 515 33.73 21.24 30.79
CA LEU A 515 32.91 20.18 30.23
C LEU A 515 33.65 18.85 30.15
N ARG A 516 34.96 18.85 29.83
CA ARG A 516 35.79 17.63 29.93
C ARG A 516 35.82 17.08 31.35
N ASN A 517 35.84 17.96 32.35
CA ASN A 517 35.76 17.59 33.76
C ASN A 517 34.39 17.02 34.15
N ALA A 518 33.30 17.59 33.65
CA ALA A 518 31.95 17.16 33.98
C ALA A 518 31.50 15.89 33.21
N TYR A 519 31.84 15.77 31.93
CA TYR A 519 31.24 14.81 31.01
C TYR A 519 32.21 13.75 30.49
N GLY A 520 33.52 13.98 30.58
CA GLY A 520 34.52 13.07 30.03
C GLY A 520 34.27 12.76 28.56
N ASN A 521 34.05 11.49 28.22
CA ASN A 521 33.83 11.00 26.85
C ASN A 521 32.36 10.88 26.43
N ASP A 522 31.41 11.30 27.27
CA ASP A 522 29.98 11.26 26.97
C ASP A 522 29.59 12.39 26.00
N LEU A 523 29.79 12.15 24.70
CA LEU A 523 29.61 13.16 23.65
C LEU A 523 28.18 13.73 23.60
N SER A 524 27.16 12.92 23.86
CA SER A 524 25.77 13.36 23.86
C SER A 524 25.53 14.49 24.87
N LYS A 525 26.21 14.48 26.02
CA LYS A 525 26.12 15.57 27.01
C LYS A 525 26.67 16.90 26.51
N TYR A 526 27.68 16.89 25.62
CA TYR A 526 28.21 18.13 25.03
C TYR A 526 27.20 18.77 24.07
N TYR A 527 26.51 17.97 23.26
CA TYR A 527 25.41 18.44 22.41
C TYR A 527 24.29 19.06 23.27
N LEU A 528 23.82 18.34 24.28
CA LEU A 528 22.74 18.81 25.17
C LEU A 528 23.15 20.05 25.97
N HIS A 529 24.41 20.13 26.43
CA HIS A 529 24.91 21.34 27.08
C HIS A 529 24.85 22.54 26.14
N TYR A 530 25.29 22.40 24.89
CA TYR A 530 25.25 23.53 23.96
C TYR A 530 23.82 24.00 23.69
N ILE A 531 22.88 23.06 23.50
CA ILE A 531 21.44 23.34 23.35
C ILE A 531 20.89 24.11 24.55
N ASN A 532 21.18 23.66 25.78
CA ASN A 532 20.56 24.20 26.98
C ASN A 532 21.23 25.50 27.50
N TYR A 533 22.56 25.60 27.35
CA TYR A 533 23.38 26.63 27.99
C TYR A 533 24.41 27.25 27.05
N GLY A 534 25.20 26.42 26.35
CA GLY A 534 26.41 26.88 25.65
C GLY A 534 26.17 27.96 24.59
N ASN A 535 25.03 27.90 23.89
CA ASN A 535 24.65 28.95 22.95
C ASN A 535 24.40 30.31 23.65
N LYS A 536 23.72 30.32 24.80
CA LYS A 536 23.46 31.53 25.60
C LYS A 536 24.74 32.11 26.22
N GLU A 537 25.70 31.23 26.51
CA GLU A 537 27.03 31.57 27.00
C GLU A 537 27.97 32.07 25.89
N ASN A 538 27.53 32.10 24.63
CA ASN A 538 28.34 32.43 23.46
C ASN A 538 29.60 31.55 23.32
N ARG A 539 29.46 30.25 23.66
CA ARG A 539 30.58 29.32 23.56
C ARG A 539 30.93 29.02 22.10
N VAL A 540 32.23 28.94 21.82
CA VAL A 540 32.81 28.64 20.50
C VAL A 540 32.70 27.15 20.19
N THR A 541 32.20 26.83 19.01
CA THR A 541 31.78 25.46 18.64
C THR A 541 32.62 24.81 17.54
N THR A 542 33.59 25.52 16.96
CA THR A 542 34.44 25.05 15.86
C THR A 542 35.89 25.54 16.02
N GLY A 543 36.83 24.98 15.26
CA GLY A 543 38.23 25.46 15.18
C GLY A 543 39.20 24.86 16.20
N TYR A 544 38.75 23.93 17.03
CA TYR A 544 39.55 23.26 18.08
C TYR A 544 39.62 21.73 17.90
N GLU A 545 39.37 21.23 16.69
CA GLU A 545 39.38 19.80 16.35
C GLU A 545 40.73 19.14 16.68
N ASN A 546 41.81 19.90 16.51
CA ASN A 546 43.19 19.44 16.59
C ASN A 546 44.01 20.06 17.74
N THR A 547 43.35 20.65 18.74
CA THR A 547 44.04 21.27 19.88
C THR A 547 43.16 21.34 21.12
N ILE A 548 43.71 20.99 22.28
CA ILE A 548 43.06 21.02 23.58
C ILE A 548 43.42 22.33 24.28
N VAL A 549 42.40 23.04 24.77
CA VAL A 549 42.59 24.28 25.52
C VAL A 549 42.52 23.98 27.01
N ASN A 550 43.53 24.41 27.76
CA ASN A 550 43.70 24.13 29.19
C ASN A 550 43.62 22.61 29.50
N PRO A 551 44.51 21.80 28.91
CA PRO A 551 44.52 20.35 29.14
C PRO A 551 44.83 20.02 30.60
N ARG A 552 44.30 18.89 31.09
CA ARG A 552 44.64 18.39 32.43
C ARG A 552 46.14 18.08 32.54
N THR A 553 46.76 18.59 33.60
CA THR A 553 48.15 18.25 33.98
C THR A 553 48.24 17.56 35.33
N VAL A 554 47.18 17.58 36.12
CA VAL A 554 47.15 17.02 37.48
C VAL A 554 46.56 15.61 37.48
N LEU A 555 47.30 14.64 38.04
CA LEU A 555 46.82 13.28 38.27
C LEU A 555 47.20 12.83 39.68
N ASN A 556 46.22 12.38 40.47
CA ASN A 556 46.39 11.93 41.86
C ASN A 556 47.12 12.96 42.75
N GLY A 557 46.81 14.25 42.58
CA GLY A 557 47.38 15.34 43.38
C GLY A 557 48.78 15.81 42.94
N VAL A 558 49.35 15.22 41.90
CA VAL A 558 50.65 15.63 41.33
C VAL A 558 50.42 16.39 40.03
N ASP A 559 50.96 17.59 39.91
CA ASP A 559 50.95 18.39 38.68
C ASP A 559 52.16 18.03 37.80
N TYR A 560 51.90 17.47 36.63
CA TYR A 560 52.91 17.05 35.66
C TYR A 560 53.24 18.13 34.62
N GLY A 561 52.66 19.34 34.72
CA GLY A 561 52.75 20.37 33.68
C GLY A 561 54.18 20.81 33.30
N LEU A 562 55.17 20.61 34.17
CA LEU A 562 56.59 20.89 33.86
C LEU A 562 57.19 19.89 32.86
N VAL A 563 56.66 18.67 32.78
CA VAL A 563 57.18 17.59 31.92
C VAL A 563 56.15 17.04 30.93
N PHE A 564 54.91 17.54 30.98
CA PHE A 564 53.79 17.06 30.19
C PHE A 564 53.00 18.23 29.58
N ASP A 565 52.88 18.22 28.25
CA ASP A 565 51.98 19.04 27.47
C ASP A 565 51.13 18.10 26.59
N ALA A 566 49.82 18.07 26.81
CA ALA A 566 48.94 17.14 26.10
C ALA A 566 48.95 17.36 24.58
N ASN A 567 49.00 18.61 24.11
CA ASN A 567 49.04 18.92 22.68
C ASN A 567 50.37 18.52 22.06
N TYR A 568 51.49 18.82 22.73
CA TYR A 568 52.79 18.34 22.30
C TYR A 568 52.81 16.82 22.21
N TYR A 569 52.36 16.14 23.27
CA TYR A 569 52.44 14.68 23.39
C TYR A 569 51.63 13.95 22.32
N VAL A 570 50.37 14.34 22.11
CA VAL A 570 49.52 13.71 21.09
C VAL A 570 50.00 14.00 19.67
N ASN A 571 50.51 15.20 19.41
CA ASN A 571 50.99 15.58 18.08
C ASN A 571 52.36 14.93 17.77
N ARG A 572 53.18 14.68 18.78
CA ARG A 572 54.48 13.98 18.66
C ARG A 572 54.31 12.50 18.37
N TYR A 573 53.35 11.83 19.01
CA TYR A 573 53.19 10.37 18.98
C TYR A 573 51.90 9.95 18.28
N LYS A 574 52.04 9.53 17.02
CA LYS A 574 50.91 9.11 16.16
C LYS A 574 50.10 7.93 16.74
N ASP A 575 50.73 7.05 17.50
CA ASP A 575 50.06 5.94 18.18
C ASP A 575 49.09 6.44 19.26
N LEU A 576 49.43 7.52 19.97
CA LEU A 576 48.56 8.12 20.99
C LEU A 576 47.37 8.85 20.36
N TYR A 577 47.59 9.58 19.27
CA TYR A 577 46.48 10.17 18.51
C TYR A 577 45.49 9.08 18.04
N LYS A 578 45.99 7.95 17.55
CA LYS A 578 45.15 6.83 17.14
C LYS A 578 44.41 6.18 18.30
N ALA A 579 45.06 6.04 19.46
CA ALA A 579 44.48 5.35 20.61
C ALA A 579 43.49 6.23 21.39
N PHE A 580 43.81 7.50 21.59
CA PHE A 580 43.11 8.38 22.52
C PHE A 580 42.57 9.65 21.86
N GLY A 581 43.10 10.04 20.69
CA GLY A 581 42.87 11.35 20.12
C GLY A 581 43.26 12.45 21.12
N TYR A 582 42.47 13.51 21.17
CA TYR A 582 42.66 14.64 22.08
C TYR A 582 41.97 14.45 23.45
N ASP A 583 41.98 13.24 24.00
CA ASP A 583 41.55 12.95 25.37
C ASP A 583 42.70 13.25 26.36
N ASP A 584 42.68 14.43 26.97
CA ASP A 584 43.75 14.90 27.88
C ASP A 584 43.93 14.02 29.12
N GLU A 585 42.85 13.50 29.69
CA GLU A 585 42.95 12.57 30.82
C GLU A 585 43.63 11.25 30.41
N ALA A 586 43.23 10.66 29.27
CA ALA A 586 43.84 9.42 28.79
C ALA A 586 45.32 9.61 28.42
N LEU A 587 45.66 10.73 27.78
CA LEU A 587 47.04 11.10 27.46
C LEU A 587 47.90 11.26 28.72
N LEU A 588 47.38 11.96 29.74
CA LEU A 588 48.08 12.14 31.01
C LEU A 588 48.27 10.81 31.74
N ARG A 589 47.22 9.98 31.83
CA ARG A 589 47.32 8.63 32.41
C ARG A 589 48.33 7.77 31.67
N HIS A 590 48.35 7.82 30.34
CA HIS A 590 49.31 7.09 29.54
C HIS A 590 50.75 7.56 29.83
N PHE A 591 50.99 8.87 29.85
CA PHE A 591 52.31 9.41 30.17
C PHE A 591 52.79 8.98 31.56
N VAL A 592 51.91 9.05 32.57
CA VAL A 592 52.28 8.75 33.96
C VAL A 592 52.55 7.25 34.20
N ASN A 593 51.74 6.39 33.57
CA ASN A 593 51.82 4.95 33.77
C ASN A 593 52.86 4.28 32.87
N TYR A 594 53.06 4.78 31.65
CA TYR A 594 53.88 4.16 30.62
C TYR A 594 54.94 5.11 30.05
N GLY A 595 54.52 6.30 29.60
CA GLY A 595 55.39 7.22 28.85
C GLY A 595 56.69 7.61 29.55
N MET A 596 56.66 7.86 30.86
CA MET A 596 57.87 8.16 31.65
C MET A 596 58.86 6.98 31.72
N ASN A 597 58.36 5.74 31.75
CA ASN A 597 59.21 4.54 31.76
C ASN A 597 59.79 4.24 30.38
N GLU A 598 59.01 4.53 29.33
CA GLU A 598 59.43 4.41 27.93
C GLU A 598 60.42 5.50 27.50
N GLY A 599 60.56 6.57 28.30
CA GLY A 599 61.38 7.72 27.99
C GLY A 599 60.76 8.65 26.95
N ARG A 600 59.43 8.67 26.82
CA ARG A 600 58.75 9.56 25.87
C ARG A 600 58.87 11.01 26.30
N GLN A 601 59.27 11.87 25.36
CA GLN A 601 59.24 13.32 25.50
C GLN A 601 57.79 13.82 25.36
N ALA A 602 57.16 14.24 26.46
CA ALA A 602 55.77 14.74 26.46
C ALA A 602 55.66 16.26 26.54
N SER A 603 56.78 16.98 26.64
CA SER A 603 56.85 18.42 26.61
C SER A 603 58.08 18.85 25.82
N GLU A 604 57.97 19.93 25.04
CA GLU A 604 59.13 20.53 24.38
C GLU A 604 60.18 21.01 25.39
N LYS A 605 59.73 21.38 26.61
CA LYS A 605 60.57 21.93 27.67
C LYS A 605 61.27 20.87 28.53
N PHE A 606 61.06 19.58 28.25
CA PHE A 606 61.68 18.49 29.00
C PHE A 606 61.94 17.25 28.14
N ASP A 607 63.21 16.93 27.91
CA ASP A 607 63.69 15.68 27.33
C ASP A 607 64.50 14.88 28.38
N VAL A 608 63.99 13.70 28.74
CA VAL A 608 64.63 12.87 29.77
C VAL A 608 66.01 12.36 29.37
N ALA A 609 66.25 12.15 28.07
CA ALA A 609 67.54 11.69 27.58
C ALA A 609 68.59 12.80 27.73
N VAL A 610 68.22 14.04 27.39
CA VAL A 610 69.06 15.24 27.59
C VAL A 610 69.32 15.45 29.08
N TYR A 611 68.27 15.51 29.89
CA TYR A 611 68.37 15.73 31.33
C TYR A 611 69.24 14.66 32.03
N ARG A 612 69.04 13.38 31.67
CA ARG A 612 69.89 12.29 32.16
C ARG A 612 71.35 12.44 31.71
N SER A 613 71.61 12.94 30.50
CA SER A 613 72.96 13.13 29.97
C SER A 613 73.70 14.31 30.63
N ASN A 614 72.98 15.37 30.98
CA ASN A 614 73.57 16.57 31.57
C ASN A 614 74.02 16.36 33.02
N TYR A 615 73.33 15.51 33.79
CA TYR A 615 73.53 15.43 35.25
C TYR A 615 74.13 14.09 35.73
N VAL A 616 75.45 14.10 35.95
CA VAL A 616 76.22 12.92 36.42
C VAL A 616 75.75 12.43 37.79
N ASP A 617 75.40 13.34 38.70
CA ASP A 617 74.86 13.06 40.02
C ASP A 617 73.57 12.23 39.93
N LEU A 618 72.64 12.62 39.06
CA LEU A 618 71.40 11.88 38.84
C LEU A 618 71.65 10.51 38.18
N ARG A 619 72.65 10.42 37.28
CA ARG A 619 73.07 9.12 36.71
C ARG A 619 73.58 8.15 37.76
N ARG A 620 74.38 8.64 38.71
CA ARG A 620 74.86 7.84 39.84
C ARG A 620 73.71 7.42 40.77
N ALA A 621 72.75 8.31 41.02
CA ALA A 621 71.63 8.04 41.93
C ALA A 621 70.54 7.13 41.34
N TYR A 622 70.15 7.33 40.08
CA TYR A 622 68.96 6.70 39.49
C TYR A 622 69.29 5.66 38.41
N GLY A 623 70.50 5.65 37.87
CA GLY A 623 70.93 4.68 36.87
C GLY A 623 70.07 4.72 35.59
N LYS A 624 69.37 3.62 35.32
CA LYS A 624 68.50 3.45 34.12
C LYS A 624 67.01 3.71 34.39
N ASP A 625 66.63 4.05 35.62
CA ASP A 625 65.24 4.33 35.99
C ASP A 625 64.82 5.72 35.48
N LEU A 626 64.35 5.78 34.23
CA LEU A 626 64.00 7.04 33.56
C LEU A 626 62.92 7.81 34.32
N LYS A 627 61.94 7.13 34.91
CA LYS A 627 60.85 7.76 35.66
C LYS A 627 61.36 8.61 36.82
N LYS A 628 62.41 8.18 37.52
CA LYS A 628 63.02 8.98 38.60
C LYS A 628 63.58 10.32 38.13
N TYR A 629 64.06 10.43 36.88
CA TYR A 629 64.55 11.71 36.33
C TYR A 629 63.40 12.71 36.10
N TYR A 630 62.26 12.26 35.57
CA TYR A 630 61.05 13.09 35.46
C TYR A 630 60.59 13.58 36.84
N ILE A 631 60.49 12.67 37.82
CA ILE A 631 60.08 13.02 39.19
C ILE A 631 61.09 13.97 39.86
N HIS A 632 62.39 13.77 39.64
CA HIS A 632 63.41 14.70 40.14
C HIS A 632 63.24 16.10 39.56
N TYR A 633 63.02 16.22 38.25
CA TYR A 633 62.81 17.53 37.64
C TYR A 633 61.56 18.24 38.18
N LEU A 634 60.46 17.49 38.34
CA LEU A 634 59.21 17.98 38.94
C LEU A 634 59.41 18.50 40.37
N ASN A 635 60.14 17.74 41.19
CA ASN A 635 60.29 18.04 42.62
C ASN A 635 61.45 18.99 42.94
N TYR A 636 62.51 19.04 42.14
CA TYR A 636 63.74 19.76 42.49
C TYR A 636 64.36 20.45 41.29
N GLY A 637 64.60 19.72 40.21
CA GLY A 637 65.43 20.18 39.09
C GLY A 637 65.00 21.51 38.48
N HIS A 638 63.69 21.73 38.33
CA HIS A 638 63.18 22.99 37.81
C HIS A 638 63.52 24.19 38.74
N ARG A 639 63.41 24.00 40.07
CA ARG A 639 63.76 25.02 41.07
C ARG A 639 65.26 25.25 41.20
N GLU A 640 66.04 24.22 40.92
CA GLU A 640 67.50 24.27 40.89
C GLU A 640 68.04 24.94 39.60
N GLY A 641 67.17 25.30 38.65
CA GLY A 641 67.57 25.91 37.38
C GLY A 641 68.29 24.94 36.43
N ARG A 642 68.04 23.63 36.56
CA ARG A 642 68.67 22.61 35.71
C ARG A 642 68.12 22.64 34.29
N GLU A 643 69.00 22.69 33.30
CA GLU A 643 68.70 22.58 31.87
C GLU A 643 68.15 21.19 31.52
N ALA A 644 66.95 21.15 30.94
CA ALA A 644 66.20 19.91 30.79
C ALA A 644 65.66 19.61 29.38
N ALA A 645 65.99 20.42 28.38
CA ALA A 645 65.67 20.19 26.97
C ALA A 645 66.80 20.70 26.08
#